data_AF-A0A636IMS1-F1
#
_entry.id   AF-A0A636IMS1-F1
#
_cell.length_a   1.000
_cell.length_b   1.000
_cell.length_c   1.000
_cell.angle_alpha   90.00
_cell.angle_beta   90.00
_cell.angle_gamma   90.00
#
_symmetry.space_group_name_H-M   'P 1'
#
loop_
_entity.id
_entity.type
_entity.pdbx_description
1 polymer ?
#
loop_
_entity_poly.entity_id
_entity_poly.type
_entity_poly.pdbx_seq_one_letter_code
_entity_poly.pdbx_strand_id
1 'polypeptide(L)'
;MSFNAKDMTQGGQIASMRIRMFSQIANIIFYCLFILFWILVGIVLWIKITWQTFINGCIYWWCTTLSGMRDIIKSQPVYEITYYGKVFRLNAAQVLQDKYTIWCGEQLWSAFVLAAVVSLVICLVTFFIVTWVLGRQGKEQGEDEVTGGRQLTDDPKEVARMLKKDGKVSDIRIGDLPIIKDSEIQNFLLHGTVSTGKSEIIRRLANYARQRGDMVVMYDRSCEFVKSYYDPSIDKILNPCDARCAAWDLWRECLTLPDFDNAANTLIPMGTKEDPFWQGSGRTIFAEAAYLMRNDSDRSYSKLVDTLLSIKIEKLRTYLKDSPAANLVEEKIEKTAISIRAVLTNYVKAIRYLQGIERNGEPFTIRDWMRGVREDQKNGWLFISSNADTHASLKPVISMWLSIAIRGLLAMGENRNRRVWFFCDEIPTLHKLPDLVEIVPEARKFGGCYVFGIQSNTQMEDIYGEKAAATLLDVMNTRAFFRSPSYKIADYVAHEIGEKEILKASEQYSYGADPVRDGISTGKEMERVTLVSYSDIQSLPDLTCYVTLPGPYPAVKLALKYQERPKVAPEFIPREMNQDMENRLSLVLAAREAEGRQVASLFEPDTPDVAPVENKTQAEQPQQPQQPQQPQQPQQPQQPQQPQQPQQPQQPQTAVTVTKKSATVNTAANASAGGVESELETKAEEAEQLPPGINESGELVDMEAYERWQAEQESPRQQQIQRREEVNINIHRSRQDVVEPGDDF
;
A
#
# COMPACT_ATOMS: atom_id res chain seq x y z
N MET A 1 -19.79 -18.54 27.20
CA MET A 1 -20.69 -17.37 27.17
C MET A 1 -21.00 -17.01 28.61
N SER A 2 -20.69 -15.80 29.07
CA SER A 2 -21.17 -15.30 30.36
C SER A 2 -22.53 -14.65 30.16
N PHE A 3 -23.50 -14.95 31.03
CA PHE A 3 -24.78 -14.23 31.06
C PHE A 3 -24.57 -12.88 31.75
N ASN A 4 -24.22 -11.87 30.97
CA ASN A 4 -24.16 -10.48 31.44
C ASN A 4 -25.58 -9.90 31.45
N ALA A 5 -26.09 -9.55 32.63
CA ALA A 5 -27.46 -9.05 32.79
C ALA A 5 -27.71 -7.75 31.99
N LYS A 6 -26.67 -6.94 31.76
CA LYS A 6 -26.73 -5.72 30.93
C LYS A 6 -27.05 -6.03 29.47
N ASP A 7 -26.44 -7.07 28.91
CA ASP A 7 -26.62 -7.44 27.51
C ASP A 7 -28.02 -8.03 27.28
N MET A 8 -28.55 -8.74 28.30
CA MET A 8 -29.93 -9.23 28.31
C MET A 8 -30.97 -8.11 28.39
N THR A 9 -30.77 -7.08 29.22
CA THR A 9 -31.72 -5.96 29.31
C THR A 9 -31.66 -5.06 28.07
N GLN A 10 -30.47 -4.78 27.53
CA GLN A 10 -30.31 -4.06 26.27
C GLN A 10 -30.94 -4.81 25.10
N GLY A 11 -30.67 -6.11 24.95
CA GLY A 11 -31.28 -6.95 23.92
C GLY A 11 -32.81 -7.02 24.05
N GLY A 12 -33.33 -7.11 25.28
CA GLY A 12 -34.77 -7.09 25.56
C GLY A 12 -35.46 -5.77 25.21
N GLN A 13 -34.80 -4.64 25.47
CA GLN A 13 -35.30 -3.31 25.07
C GLN A 13 -35.35 -3.15 23.55
N ILE A 14 -34.27 -3.50 22.84
CA ILE A 14 -34.21 -3.47 21.37
C ILE A 14 -35.31 -4.36 20.76
N ALA A 15 -35.49 -5.58 21.28
CA ALA A 15 -36.53 -6.49 20.80
C ALA A 15 -37.95 -5.95 21.06
N SER A 16 -38.22 -5.41 22.25
CA SER A 16 -39.50 -4.77 22.60
C SER A 16 -39.84 -3.60 21.69
N MET A 17 -38.85 -2.77 21.36
CA MET A 17 -39.00 -1.63 20.45
C MET A 17 -39.31 -2.11 19.02
N ARG A 18 -38.52 -3.06 18.48
CA ARG A 18 -38.72 -3.62 17.13
C ARG A 18 -40.10 -4.27 16.98
N ILE A 19 -40.57 -5.01 17.98
CA ILE A 19 -41.93 -5.60 17.99
C ILE A 19 -43.02 -4.52 17.99
N ARG A 20 -42.85 -3.44 18.77
CA ARG A 20 -43.80 -2.32 18.81
C ARG A 20 -43.89 -1.60 17.46
N MET A 21 -42.75 -1.25 16.85
CA MET A 21 -42.73 -0.59 15.53
C MET A 21 -43.29 -1.48 14.43
N PHE A 22 -42.94 -2.78 14.42
CA PHE A 22 -43.52 -3.74 13.49
C PHE A 22 -45.05 -3.84 13.64
N SER A 23 -45.55 -3.90 14.88
CA SER A 23 -46.99 -3.92 15.16
C SER A 23 -47.71 -2.65 14.69
N GLN A 24 -47.12 -1.47 14.91
CA GLN A 24 -47.66 -0.20 14.40
C GLN A 24 -47.76 -0.18 12.86
N ILE A 25 -46.67 -0.54 12.17
CA ILE A 25 -46.64 -0.60 10.70
C ILE A 25 -47.62 -1.65 10.16
N ALA A 26 -47.68 -2.83 10.78
CA ALA A 26 -48.62 -3.89 10.41
C ALA A 26 -50.08 -3.46 10.59
N ASN A 27 -50.41 -2.73 11.66
CA ASN A 27 -51.75 -2.19 11.89
C ASN A 27 -52.13 -1.13 10.84
N ILE A 28 -51.20 -0.26 10.44
CA ILE A 28 -51.42 0.73 9.37
C ILE A 28 -51.67 0.02 8.03
N ILE A 29 -50.81 -0.94 7.67
CA ILE A 29 -50.96 -1.74 6.44
C ILE A 29 -52.30 -2.48 6.44
N PHE A 30 -52.68 -3.11 7.56
CA PHE A 30 -53.96 -3.79 7.72
C PHE A 30 -55.15 -2.83 7.54
N TYR A 31 -55.11 -1.65 8.15
CA TYR A 31 -56.16 -0.64 8.03
C TYR A 31 -56.32 -0.14 6.58
N CYS A 32 -55.22 0.15 5.90
CA CYS A 32 -55.22 0.54 4.48
C CYS A 32 -55.79 -0.57 3.58
N LEU A 33 -55.39 -1.83 3.80
CA LEU A 33 -55.93 -2.98 3.05
C LEU A 33 -57.41 -3.24 3.35
N PHE A 34 -57.87 -2.98 4.58
CA PHE A 34 -59.27 -3.10 4.97
C PHE A 34 -60.15 -2.05 4.27
N ILE A 35 -59.70 -0.79 4.22
CA ILE A 35 -60.38 0.26 3.45
C ILE A 35 -60.40 -0.09 1.96
N LEU A 36 -59.25 -0.49 1.39
CA LEU A 36 -59.14 -0.86 -0.02
C LEU A 36 -60.04 -2.05 -0.38
N PHE A 37 -60.16 -3.04 0.50
CA PHE A 37 -61.08 -4.17 0.34
C PHE A 37 -62.54 -3.71 0.19
N TRP A 38 -63.04 -2.85 1.10
CA TRP A 38 -64.42 -2.38 1.04
C TRP A 38 -64.71 -1.46 -0.16
N ILE A 39 -63.74 -0.64 -0.57
CA ILE A 39 -63.83 0.17 -1.80
C ILE A 39 -63.95 -0.75 -3.03
N LEU A 40 -63.09 -1.77 -3.14
CA LEU A 40 -63.16 -2.73 -4.25
C LEU A 40 -64.47 -3.53 -4.26
N VAL A 41 -64.96 -3.97 -3.10
CA VAL A 41 -66.27 -4.65 -2.99
C VAL A 41 -67.39 -3.74 -3.50
N GLY A 42 -67.41 -2.46 -3.09
CA GLY A 42 -68.38 -1.47 -3.57
C GLY A 42 -68.32 -1.25 -5.09
N ILE A 43 -67.11 -1.13 -5.66
CA ILE A 43 -66.90 -0.95 -7.11
C ILE A 43 -67.37 -2.18 -7.89
N VAL A 44 -67.02 -3.40 -7.45
CA VAL A 44 -67.42 -4.63 -8.16
C VAL A 44 -68.94 -4.84 -8.09
N LEU A 45 -69.58 -4.54 -6.94
CA LEU A 45 -71.04 -4.58 -6.81
C LEU A 45 -71.72 -3.57 -7.76
N TRP A 46 -71.21 -2.34 -7.83
CA TRP A 46 -71.72 -1.29 -8.73
C TRP A 46 -71.61 -1.67 -10.21
N ILE A 47 -70.52 -2.33 -10.61
CA ILE A 47 -70.33 -2.82 -11.99
C ILE A 47 -71.23 -4.02 -12.30
N LYS A 48 -71.52 -4.89 -11.32
CA LYS A 48 -72.26 -6.14 -11.54
C LYS A 48 -73.78 -6.02 -11.41
N ILE A 49 -74.29 -5.10 -10.59
CA ILE A 49 -75.70 -5.04 -10.21
C ILE A 49 -76.26 -3.62 -10.41
N THR A 50 -77.44 -3.54 -11.02
CA THR A 50 -78.18 -2.27 -11.13
C THR A 50 -78.72 -1.82 -9.77
N TRP A 51 -78.72 -0.52 -9.50
CA TRP A 51 -79.16 0.08 -8.23
C TRP A 51 -80.52 -0.44 -7.72
N GLN A 52 -81.46 -0.68 -8.63
CA GLN A 52 -82.76 -1.28 -8.36
C GLN A 52 -82.68 -2.72 -7.82
N THR A 53 -81.89 -3.57 -8.46
CA THR A 53 -81.66 -4.97 -8.03
C THR A 53 -80.91 -5.02 -6.70
N PHE A 54 -79.97 -4.10 -6.47
CA PHE A 54 -79.29 -3.93 -5.18
C PHE A 54 -80.27 -3.60 -4.05
N ILE A 55 -81.11 -2.57 -4.20
CA ILE A 55 -82.11 -2.20 -3.19
C ILE A 55 -83.10 -3.34 -2.93
N ASN A 56 -83.66 -3.94 -3.98
CA ASN A 56 -84.63 -5.03 -3.84
C ASN A 56 -84.00 -6.29 -3.19
N GLY A 57 -82.72 -6.59 -3.49
CA GLY A 57 -81.96 -7.65 -2.84
C GLY A 57 -81.66 -7.36 -1.36
N CYS A 58 -81.33 -6.11 -1.01
CA CYS A 58 -81.16 -5.68 0.37
C CYS A 58 -82.47 -5.80 1.18
N ILE A 59 -83.61 -5.44 0.59
CA ILE A 59 -84.94 -5.61 1.19
C ILE A 59 -85.23 -7.11 1.43
N TYR A 60 -84.92 -7.98 0.48
CA TYR A 60 -85.07 -9.43 0.63
C TYR A 60 -84.21 -9.99 1.79
N TRP A 61 -82.92 -9.64 1.85
CA TRP A 61 -82.04 -10.09 2.92
C TRP A 61 -82.42 -9.50 4.29
N TRP A 62 -82.92 -8.26 4.34
CA TRP A 62 -83.46 -7.64 5.55
C TRP A 62 -84.76 -8.33 6.04
N CYS A 63 -85.65 -8.72 5.14
CA CYS A 63 -86.81 -9.55 5.49
C CYS A 63 -86.39 -10.95 5.96
N THR A 64 -85.29 -11.48 5.41
CA THR A 64 -84.72 -12.78 5.80
C THR A 64 -84.16 -12.74 7.22
N THR A 65 -83.39 -11.71 7.60
CA THR A 65 -82.86 -11.58 8.97
C THR A 65 -83.95 -11.33 10.01
N LEU A 66 -85.00 -10.58 9.65
CA LEU A 66 -86.16 -10.33 10.52
C LEU A 66 -87.16 -11.50 10.61
N SER A 67 -86.99 -12.56 9.81
CA SER A 67 -87.92 -13.70 9.77
C SER A 67 -88.16 -14.35 11.13
N GLY A 68 -87.13 -14.47 11.98
CA GLY A 68 -87.22 -15.02 13.33
C GLY A 68 -87.80 -14.07 14.39
N MET A 69 -87.92 -12.77 14.11
CA MET A 69 -88.56 -11.78 15.00
C MET A 69 -90.01 -11.46 14.57
N ARG A 70 -90.47 -12.06 13.47
CA ARG A 70 -91.75 -11.76 12.82
C ARG A 70 -92.97 -11.94 13.71
N ASP A 71 -92.95 -12.91 14.61
CA ASP A 71 -94.08 -13.23 15.50
C ASP A 71 -94.19 -12.26 16.71
N ILE A 72 -93.16 -11.42 16.94
CA ILE A 72 -93.10 -10.44 18.02
C ILE A 72 -93.66 -9.07 17.57
N ILE A 73 -93.72 -8.83 16.25
CA ILE A 73 -94.05 -7.52 15.67
C ILE A 73 -95.56 -7.39 15.42
N LYS A 74 -96.24 -6.57 16.25
CA LYS A 74 -97.70 -6.32 16.16
C LYS A 74 -98.18 -5.70 14.84
N SER A 75 -97.34 -4.92 14.16
CA SER A 75 -97.67 -4.25 12.90
C SER A 75 -96.59 -4.56 11.86
N GLN A 76 -96.88 -5.46 10.92
CA GLN A 76 -95.88 -5.91 9.96
C GLN A 76 -95.47 -4.78 9.00
N PRO A 77 -94.18 -4.48 8.85
CA PRO A 77 -93.71 -3.43 7.95
C PRO A 77 -93.99 -3.79 6.50
N VAL A 78 -94.40 -2.79 5.73
CA VAL A 78 -94.63 -2.88 4.28
C VAL A 78 -93.43 -2.27 3.58
N TYR A 79 -92.83 -3.02 2.66
CA TYR A 79 -91.67 -2.60 1.88
C TYR A 79 -92.10 -2.22 0.47
N GLU A 80 -91.47 -1.17 -0.07
CA GLU A 80 -91.71 -0.70 -1.44
C GLU A 80 -90.67 -1.32 -2.38
N ILE A 81 -91.10 -2.27 -3.21
CA ILE A 81 -90.27 -2.94 -4.21
C ILE A 81 -90.58 -2.34 -5.58
N THR A 82 -89.55 -1.81 -6.23
CA THR A 82 -89.70 -1.18 -7.54
C THR A 82 -89.31 -2.17 -8.64
N TYR A 83 -90.24 -2.50 -9.55
CA TYR A 83 -89.99 -3.36 -10.71
C TYR A 83 -90.82 -2.94 -11.93
N TYR A 84 -90.22 -3.01 -13.13
CA TYR A 84 -90.81 -2.50 -14.39
C TYR A 84 -91.45 -1.10 -14.31
N GLY A 85 -90.82 -0.16 -13.59
CA GLY A 85 -91.33 1.21 -13.43
C GLY A 85 -92.59 1.35 -12.57
N LYS A 86 -92.98 0.30 -11.83
CA LYS A 86 -94.08 0.31 -10.87
C LYS A 86 -93.57 0.00 -9.46
N VAL A 87 -94.20 0.62 -8.46
CA VAL A 87 -93.91 0.42 -7.04
C VAL A 87 -94.93 -0.55 -6.46
N PHE A 88 -94.45 -1.69 -5.96
CA PHE A 88 -95.26 -2.71 -5.30
C PHE A 88 -95.06 -2.62 -3.79
N ARG A 89 -96.16 -2.52 -3.05
CA ARG A 89 -96.17 -2.53 -1.58
C ARG A 89 -96.39 -3.94 -1.08
N LEU A 90 -95.31 -4.59 -0.63
CA LEU A 90 -95.32 -5.99 -0.20
C LEU A 90 -94.94 -6.10 1.28
N ASN A 91 -95.65 -6.97 1.99
CA ASN A 91 -95.33 -7.33 3.37
C ASN A 91 -94.16 -8.35 3.37
N ALA A 92 -93.32 -8.37 4.42
CA ALA A 92 -92.16 -9.27 4.55
C ALA A 92 -92.43 -10.74 4.15
N ALA A 93 -93.63 -11.24 4.47
CA ALA A 93 -94.07 -12.59 4.09
C ALA A 93 -94.12 -12.81 2.56
N GLN A 94 -94.60 -11.80 1.83
CA GLN A 94 -94.72 -11.80 0.37
C GLN A 94 -93.35 -11.55 -0.29
N VAL A 95 -92.52 -10.69 0.32
CA VAL A 95 -91.12 -10.47 -0.10
C VAL A 95 -90.30 -11.76 -0.06
N LEU A 96 -90.56 -12.66 0.89
CA LEU A 96 -89.87 -13.95 1.00
C LEU A 96 -90.45 -15.06 0.11
N GLN A 97 -91.58 -14.83 -0.56
CA GLN A 97 -92.23 -15.80 -1.45
C GLN A 97 -92.25 -15.38 -2.92
N ASP A 98 -92.06 -14.09 -3.22
CA ASP A 98 -91.97 -13.59 -4.58
C ASP A 98 -90.69 -14.07 -5.28
N LYS A 99 -90.83 -14.50 -6.54
CA LYS A 99 -89.72 -15.06 -7.32
C LYS A 99 -88.71 -14.00 -7.73
N TYR A 100 -89.15 -12.75 -7.91
CA TYR A 100 -88.28 -11.66 -8.33
C TYR A 100 -87.42 -11.12 -7.18
N THR A 101 -87.98 -10.99 -5.96
CA THR A 101 -87.20 -10.65 -4.76
C THR A 101 -86.20 -11.72 -4.38
N ILE A 102 -86.57 -13.02 -4.44
CA ILE A 102 -85.64 -14.15 -4.24
C ILE A 102 -84.50 -14.07 -5.24
N TRP A 103 -84.80 -13.88 -6.54
CA TRP A 103 -83.78 -13.71 -7.57
C TRP A 103 -82.86 -12.50 -7.32
N CYS A 104 -83.41 -11.34 -6.92
CA CYS A 104 -82.60 -10.19 -6.52
C CYS A 104 -81.68 -10.51 -5.33
N GLY A 105 -82.16 -11.29 -4.36
CA GLY A 105 -81.38 -11.76 -3.21
C GLY A 105 -80.23 -12.69 -3.59
N GLU A 106 -80.48 -13.64 -4.50
CA GLU A 106 -79.47 -14.57 -5.04
C GLU A 106 -78.43 -13.85 -5.91
N GLN A 107 -78.86 -12.90 -6.75
CA GLN A 107 -77.93 -12.05 -7.52
C GLN A 107 -77.07 -11.19 -6.61
N LEU A 108 -77.65 -10.53 -5.61
CA LEU A 108 -76.91 -9.73 -4.63
C LEU A 108 -75.89 -10.58 -3.86
N TRP A 109 -76.27 -11.77 -3.41
CA TRP A 109 -75.38 -12.68 -2.71
C TRP A 109 -74.24 -13.20 -3.58
N SER A 110 -74.53 -13.68 -4.80
CA SER A 110 -73.51 -14.19 -5.71
C SER A 110 -72.55 -13.10 -6.19
N ALA A 111 -73.03 -11.88 -6.45
CA ALA A 111 -72.17 -10.74 -6.77
C ALA A 111 -71.34 -10.28 -5.55
N PHE A 112 -71.88 -10.33 -4.32
CA PHE A 112 -71.14 -10.05 -3.11
C PHE A 112 -70.02 -11.07 -2.86
N VAL A 113 -70.30 -12.37 -3.02
CA VAL A 113 -69.28 -13.43 -2.90
C VAL A 113 -68.19 -13.25 -3.97
N LEU A 114 -68.56 -12.97 -5.22
CA LEU A 114 -67.61 -12.69 -6.29
C LEU A 114 -66.77 -11.44 -5.99
N ALA A 115 -67.40 -10.37 -5.53
CA ALA A 115 -66.73 -9.12 -5.16
C ALA A 115 -65.75 -9.33 -3.99
N ALA A 116 -66.15 -10.07 -2.96
CA ALA A 116 -65.30 -10.40 -1.82
C ALA A 116 -64.09 -11.25 -2.24
N VAL A 117 -64.26 -12.26 -3.09
CA VAL A 117 -63.14 -13.09 -3.58
C VAL A 117 -62.18 -12.29 -4.45
N VAL A 118 -62.68 -11.50 -5.40
CA VAL A 118 -61.84 -10.66 -6.27
C VAL A 118 -61.09 -9.61 -5.45
N SER A 119 -61.76 -8.92 -4.53
CA SER A 119 -61.14 -7.93 -3.65
C SER A 119 -60.10 -8.55 -2.72
N LEU A 120 -60.36 -9.75 -2.18
CA LEU A 120 -59.40 -10.48 -1.34
C LEU A 120 -58.13 -10.85 -2.11
N VAL A 121 -58.26 -11.35 -3.34
CA VAL A 121 -57.10 -11.68 -4.20
C VAL A 121 -56.29 -10.42 -4.50
N ILE A 122 -56.93 -9.30 -4.83
CA ILE A 122 -56.25 -8.03 -5.07
C ILE A 122 -55.52 -7.54 -3.80
N CYS A 123 -56.19 -7.55 -2.63
CA CYS A 123 -55.55 -7.16 -1.36
C CYS A 123 -54.35 -8.05 -1.00
N LEU A 124 -54.43 -9.36 -1.23
CA LEU A 124 -53.31 -10.28 -1.00
C LEU A 124 -52.12 -9.98 -1.92
N VAL A 125 -52.36 -9.76 -3.21
CA VAL A 125 -51.30 -9.38 -4.16
C VAL A 125 -50.68 -8.04 -3.77
N THR A 126 -51.50 -7.03 -3.44
CA THR A 126 -51.01 -5.73 -2.95
C THR A 126 -50.18 -5.87 -1.67
N PHE A 127 -50.60 -6.69 -0.71
CA PHE A 127 -49.83 -6.96 0.50
C PHE A 127 -48.45 -7.53 0.20
N PHE A 128 -48.35 -8.57 -0.64
CA PHE A 128 -47.05 -9.14 -1.00
C PHE A 128 -46.15 -8.15 -1.74
N ILE A 129 -46.69 -7.33 -2.64
CA ILE A 129 -45.93 -6.29 -3.35
C ILE A 129 -45.40 -5.24 -2.36
N VAL A 130 -46.26 -4.71 -1.48
CA VAL A 130 -45.87 -3.71 -0.47
C VAL A 130 -44.81 -4.27 0.48
N THR A 131 -44.98 -5.50 0.99
CA THR A 131 -43.98 -6.15 1.85
C THR A 131 -42.66 -6.38 1.12
N TRP A 132 -42.67 -6.76 -0.16
CA TRP A 132 -41.46 -6.92 -0.96
C TRP A 132 -40.74 -5.60 -1.22
N VAL A 133 -41.47 -4.54 -1.58
CA VAL A 133 -40.90 -3.19 -1.79
C VAL A 133 -40.31 -2.64 -0.49
N LEU A 134 -41.04 -2.70 0.63
CA LEU A 134 -40.54 -2.25 1.93
C LEU A 134 -39.33 -3.06 2.40
N GLY A 135 -39.34 -4.39 2.20
CA GLY A 135 -38.21 -5.25 2.52
C GLY A 135 -36.96 -4.94 1.68
N ARG A 136 -37.15 -4.61 0.39
CA ARG A 136 -36.06 -4.19 -0.50
C ARG A 136 -35.52 -2.81 -0.13
N GLN A 137 -36.39 -1.83 0.12
CA GLN A 137 -35.97 -0.47 0.52
C GLN A 137 -35.25 -0.47 1.88
N GLY A 138 -35.75 -1.23 2.86
CA GLY A 138 -35.08 -1.41 4.15
C GLY A 138 -33.70 -2.07 3.99
N LYS A 139 -33.55 -3.00 3.05
CA LYS A 139 -32.27 -3.59 2.71
C LYS A 139 -31.30 -2.57 2.07
N GLU A 140 -31.77 -1.81 1.07
CA GLU A 140 -30.97 -0.79 0.38
C GLU A 140 -30.57 0.40 1.28
N GLN A 141 -31.31 0.64 2.38
CA GLN A 141 -30.95 1.64 3.41
C GLN A 141 -30.01 1.09 4.49
N GLY A 142 -30.07 -0.22 4.78
CA GLY A 142 -29.25 -0.88 5.81
C GLY A 142 -27.95 -1.51 5.30
N GLU A 143 -27.71 -1.58 3.99
CA GLU A 143 -26.42 -2.02 3.42
C GLU A 143 -25.44 -0.83 3.27
N ASP A 144 -24.17 -1.09 3.63
CA ASP A 144 -23.07 -0.14 3.40
C ASP A 144 -22.85 0.07 1.90
N GLU A 145 -22.86 1.32 1.47
CA GLU A 145 -22.76 1.68 0.05
C GLU A 145 -21.34 2.14 -0.28
N VAL A 146 -20.65 1.43 -1.19
CA VAL A 146 -19.29 1.78 -1.63
C VAL A 146 -19.37 2.92 -2.65
N THR A 147 -19.02 4.13 -2.25
CA THR A 147 -19.11 5.35 -3.09
C THR A 147 -17.87 5.58 -3.94
N GLY A 148 -16.71 5.06 -3.53
CA GLY A 148 -15.45 5.35 -4.21
C GLY A 148 -14.26 4.50 -3.74
N GLY A 149 -13.11 4.75 -4.34
CA GLY A 149 -11.85 4.06 -4.05
C GLY A 149 -11.65 2.75 -4.83
N ARG A 150 -10.61 2.00 -4.46
CA ARG A 150 -10.30 0.69 -5.06
C ARG A 150 -11.17 -0.38 -4.39
N GLN A 151 -11.35 -1.53 -5.04
CA GLN A 151 -12.03 -2.69 -4.46
C GLN A 151 -11.03 -3.84 -4.20
N LEU A 152 -11.39 -4.79 -3.33
CA LEU A 152 -10.63 -6.01 -3.06
C LEU A 152 -11.48 -7.23 -3.45
N THR A 153 -10.87 -8.21 -4.13
CA THR A 153 -11.53 -9.48 -4.46
C THR A 153 -10.61 -10.68 -4.18
N ASP A 154 -11.21 -11.79 -3.74
CA ASP A 154 -10.54 -13.08 -3.55
C ASP A 154 -10.72 -14.00 -4.78
N ASP A 155 -11.45 -13.58 -5.83
CA ASP A 155 -11.60 -14.32 -7.10
C ASP A 155 -10.80 -13.68 -8.25
N PRO A 156 -9.61 -14.21 -8.60
CA PRO A 156 -8.85 -13.79 -9.78
C PRO A 156 -9.64 -13.83 -11.09
N LYS A 157 -10.68 -14.68 -11.19
CA LYS A 157 -11.49 -14.83 -12.41
C LYS A 157 -12.42 -13.64 -12.62
N GLU A 158 -12.73 -12.86 -11.59
CA GLU A 158 -13.45 -11.59 -11.72
C GLU A 158 -12.62 -10.58 -12.51
N VAL A 159 -11.37 -10.37 -12.09
CA VAL A 159 -10.44 -9.48 -12.80
C VAL A 159 -10.11 -10.02 -14.18
N ALA A 160 -9.95 -11.34 -14.35
CA ALA A 160 -9.79 -11.94 -15.67
C ALA A 160 -10.99 -11.67 -16.61
N ARG A 161 -12.22 -11.64 -16.07
CA ARG A 161 -13.44 -11.26 -16.83
C ARG A 161 -13.43 -9.77 -17.20
N MET A 162 -13.04 -8.88 -16.28
CA MET A 162 -12.87 -7.44 -16.57
C MET A 162 -11.82 -7.19 -17.66
N LEU A 163 -10.62 -7.76 -17.52
CA LEU A 163 -9.55 -7.66 -18.51
C LEU A 163 -9.97 -8.21 -19.87
N LYS A 164 -10.77 -9.29 -19.91
CA LYS A 164 -11.31 -9.85 -21.15
C LYS A 164 -12.34 -8.93 -21.81
N LYS A 165 -13.20 -8.28 -21.03
CA LYS A 165 -14.16 -7.27 -21.51
C LYS A 165 -13.43 -6.08 -22.13
N ASP A 166 -12.32 -5.67 -21.53
CA ASP A 166 -11.50 -4.53 -21.98
C ASP A 166 -10.53 -4.87 -23.13
N GLY A 167 -10.41 -6.15 -23.52
CA GLY A 167 -9.44 -6.61 -24.53
C GLY A 167 -7.97 -6.57 -24.08
N LYS A 168 -7.71 -6.50 -22.77
CA LYS A 168 -6.38 -6.27 -22.16
C LYS A 168 -5.78 -7.50 -21.45
N VAL A 169 -6.23 -8.71 -21.75
CA VAL A 169 -5.68 -9.94 -21.15
C VAL A 169 -4.28 -10.23 -21.69
N SER A 170 -3.28 -10.39 -20.81
CA SER A 170 -1.98 -11.00 -21.16
C SER A 170 -2.05 -12.54 -21.12
N ASP A 171 -1.15 -13.19 -21.86
CA ASP A 171 -0.83 -14.61 -21.72
C ASP A 171 -0.07 -14.93 -20.42
N ILE A 172 0.66 -13.94 -19.85
CA ILE A 172 1.31 -14.07 -18.54
C ILE A 172 0.28 -14.04 -17.41
N ARG A 173 0.44 -14.95 -16.44
CA ARG A 173 -0.42 -15.05 -15.25
C ARG A 173 0.36 -15.22 -13.96
N ILE A 174 -0.09 -14.55 -12.91
CA ILE A 174 0.35 -14.73 -11.52
C ILE A 174 -0.68 -15.63 -10.84
N GLY A 175 -0.49 -16.94 -10.97
CA GLY A 175 -1.53 -17.90 -10.56
C GLY A 175 -2.68 -17.90 -11.55
N ASP A 176 -3.90 -17.76 -11.05
CA ASP A 176 -5.10 -17.67 -11.88
C ASP A 176 -5.38 -16.24 -12.39
N LEU A 177 -4.65 -15.22 -11.91
CA LEU A 177 -4.76 -13.83 -12.35
C LEU A 177 -3.91 -13.57 -13.61
N PRO A 178 -4.50 -13.29 -14.78
CA PRO A 178 -3.75 -12.72 -15.89
C PRO A 178 -3.35 -11.28 -15.57
N ILE A 179 -2.14 -10.89 -15.98
CA ILE A 179 -1.73 -9.48 -15.93
C ILE A 179 -2.32 -8.71 -17.11
N ILE A 180 -2.17 -7.38 -17.09
CA ILE A 180 -2.56 -6.52 -18.19
C ILE A 180 -1.60 -6.72 -19.37
N LYS A 181 -2.13 -6.83 -20.57
CA LYS A 181 -1.35 -6.89 -21.81
C LYS A 181 -0.40 -5.70 -21.89
N ASP A 182 0.88 -5.97 -22.13
CA ASP A 182 1.95 -4.97 -22.21
C ASP A 182 2.17 -4.14 -20.91
N SER A 183 1.72 -4.64 -19.74
CA SER A 183 2.17 -4.12 -18.43
C SER A 183 3.51 -4.69 -17.97
N GLU A 184 4.06 -5.65 -18.70
CA GLU A 184 5.38 -6.25 -18.48
C GLU A 184 6.49 -5.18 -18.49
N ILE A 185 6.41 -4.27 -19.46
CA ILE A 185 7.26 -3.07 -19.61
C ILE A 185 6.83 -1.89 -18.72
N GLN A 186 5.98 -2.13 -17.71
CA GLN A 186 5.60 -1.18 -16.65
C GLN A 186 6.09 -1.63 -15.27
N ASN A 187 6.93 -2.67 -15.25
CA ASN A 187 7.69 -3.19 -14.11
C ASN A 187 6.86 -3.78 -12.97
N PHE A 188 7.53 -4.57 -12.14
CA PHE A 188 6.95 -5.33 -11.05
C PHE A 188 7.70 -5.08 -9.73
N LEU A 189 6.95 -4.82 -8.67
CA LEU A 189 7.45 -4.77 -7.30
C LEU A 189 6.95 -5.98 -6.51
N LEU A 190 7.86 -6.74 -5.92
CA LEU A 190 7.58 -7.88 -5.04
C LEU A 190 8.04 -7.51 -3.63
N HIS A 191 7.12 -7.02 -2.80
CA HIS A 191 7.43 -6.52 -1.47
C HIS A 191 7.03 -7.56 -0.40
N GLY A 192 7.94 -7.89 0.52
CA GLY A 192 7.62 -8.65 1.73
C GLY A 192 8.80 -9.41 2.34
N THR A 193 8.60 -9.95 3.54
CA THR A 193 9.68 -10.59 4.31
C THR A 193 10.20 -11.88 3.67
N VAL A 194 11.31 -12.40 4.20
CA VAL A 194 11.96 -13.64 3.74
C VAL A 194 11.01 -14.83 3.78
N SER A 195 11.22 -15.80 2.87
CA SER A 195 10.45 -17.05 2.76
C SER A 195 8.94 -16.93 2.45
N THR A 196 8.42 -15.73 2.19
CA THR A 196 6.97 -15.51 1.95
C THR A 196 6.45 -15.93 0.58
N GLY A 197 7.33 -16.10 -0.42
CA GLY A 197 6.94 -16.54 -1.77
C GLY A 197 7.30 -15.60 -2.92
N LYS A 198 7.97 -14.46 -2.67
CA LYS A 198 8.45 -13.52 -3.72
C LYS A 198 9.07 -14.25 -4.92
N SER A 199 10.04 -15.11 -4.65
CA SER A 199 10.79 -15.86 -5.67
C SER A 199 9.93 -16.87 -6.45
N GLU A 200 8.74 -17.28 -5.97
CA GLU A 200 7.81 -18.11 -6.76
C GLU A 200 7.14 -17.29 -7.87
N ILE A 201 6.85 -15.99 -7.65
CA ILE A 201 6.39 -15.09 -8.73
C ILE A 201 7.51 -14.90 -9.74
N ILE A 202 8.75 -14.63 -9.30
CA ILE A 202 9.92 -14.51 -10.20
C ILE A 202 10.07 -15.77 -11.06
N ARG A 203 10.07 -16.95 -10.45
CA ARG A 203 10.18 -18.24 -11.18
C ARG A 203 9.00 -18.46 -12.15
N ARG A 204 7.79 -18.00 -11.85
CA ARG A 204 6.64 -18.07 -12.78
C ARG A 204 6.82 -17.15 -13.99
N LEU A 205 7.23 -15.90 -13.77
CA LEU A 205 7.54 -14.96 -14.86
C LEU A 205 8.72 -15.47 -15.71
N ALA A 206 9.75 -16.03 -15.08
CA ALA A 206 10.89 -16.66 -15.73
C ALA A 206 10.48 -17.84 -16.64
N ASN A 207 9.49 -18.66 -16.23
CA ASN A 207 8.94 -19.71 -17.10
C ASN A 207 8.36 -19.14 -18.40
N TYR A 208 7.57 -18.05 -18.32
CA TYR A 208 7.01 -17.37 -19.50
C TYR A 208 8.11 -16.78 -20.38
N ALA A 209 9.09 -16.09 -19.80
CA ALA A 209 10.23 -15.54 -20.52
C ALA A 209 10.99 -16.65 -21.29
N ARG A 210 11.25 -17.81 -20.65
CA ARG A 210 11.96 -18.92 -21.30
C ARG A 210 11.12 -19.58 -22.41
N GLN A 211 9.80 -19.66 -22.22
CA GLN A 211 8.88 -20.21 -23.21
C GLN A 211 8.79 -19.32 -24.46
N ARG A 212 8.72 -18.00 -24.27
CA ARG A 212 8.72 -17.01 -25.36
C ARG A 212 10.09 -16.88 -26.05
N GLY A 213 11.18 -17.21 -25.36
CA GLY A 213 12.55 -17.03 -25.85
C GLY A 213 13.13 -15.65 -25.55
N ASP A 214 12.52 -14.91 -24.61
CA ASP A 214 12.93 -13.58 -24.19
C ASP A 214 14.35 -13.58 -23.61
N MET A 215 15.07 -12.48 -23.82
CA MET A 215 16.38 -12.25 -23.19
C MET A 215 16.17 -11.91 -21.70
N VAL A 216 17.03 -12.47 -20.84
CA VAL A 216 16.90 -12.31 -19.39
C VAL A 216 18.26 -12.06 -18.74
N VAL A 217 18.30 -11.06 -17.87
CA VAL A 217 19.36 -10.83 -16.87
C VAL A 217 18.78 -11.24 -15.51
N MET A 218 19.37 -12.27 -14.91
CA MET A 218 18.95 -12.86 -13.64
C MET A 218 19.99 -12.54 -12.58
N TYR A 219 19.66 -11.65 -11.64
CA TYR A 219 20.48 -11.44 -10.44
C TYR A 219 20.09 -12.44 -9.35
N ASP A 220 21.00 -13.36 -9.04
CA ASP A 220 20.78 -14.49 -8.14
C ASP A 220 21.83 -14.53 -7.01
N ARG A 221 21.45 -14.00 -5.83
CA ARG A 221 22.30 -14.01 -4.62
C ARG A 221 22.53 -15.41 -4.02
N SER A 222 21.81 -16.42 -4.49
CA SER A 222 21.71 -17.73 -3.84
C SER A 222 22.07 -18.93 -4.74
N CYS A 223 22.27 -18.70 -6.04
CA CYS A 223 22.45 -19.73 -7.08
C CYS A 223 21.24 -20.69 -7.27
N GLU A 224 20.07 -20.35 -6.70
CA GLU A 224 18.83 -21.13 -6.79
C GLU A 224 18.14 -21.07 -8.18
N PHE A 225 18.31 -19.96 -8.90
CA PHE A 225 17.80 -19.82 -10.27
C PHE A 225 18.74 -20.53 -11.26
N VAL A 226 20.06 -20.45 -11.07
CA VAL A 226 21.05 -21.20 -11.86
C VAL A 226 20.70 -22.70 -11.89
N LYS A 227 20.51 -23.28 -10.70
CA LYS A 227 20.12 -24.68 -10.47
C LYS A 227 18.87 -25.15 -11.22
N SER A 228 17.93 -24.23 -11.45
CA SER A 228 16.60 -24.52 -12.03
C SER A 228 16.48 -24.18 -13.51
N TYR A 229 17.32 -23.28 -14.04
CA TYR A 229 17.13 -22.68 -15.36
C TYR A 229 18.37 -22.63 -16.26
N TYR A 230 19.58 -22.88 -15.76
CA TYR A 230 20.81 -22.70 -16.54
C TYR A 230 20.98 -23.77 -17.63
N ASP A 231 21.02 -23.33 -18.88
CA ASP A 231 21.35 -24.13 -20.06
C ASP A 231 22.74 -23.74 -20.59
N PRO A 232 23.77 -24.60 -20.45
CA PRO A 232 25.14 -24.27 -20.86
C PRO A 232 25.32 -24.09 -22.37
N SER A 233 24.34 -24.46 -23.20
CA SER A 233 24.42 -24.28 -24.66
C SER A 233 24.16 -22.85 -25.11
N ILE A 234 23.40 -22.06 -24.35
CA ILE A 234 22.96 -20.70 -24.71
C ILE A 234 23.18 -19.65 -23.62
N ASP A 235 23.20 -20.05 -22.34
CA ASP A 235 23.27 -19.12 -21.21
C ASP A 235 24.72 -18.83 -20.79
N LYS A 236 24.89 -17.74 -20.04
CA LYS A 236 26.17 -17.29 -19.48
C LYS A 236 26.04 -17.05 -17.98
N ILE A 237 27.09 -17.41 -17.23
CA ILE A 237 27.21 -17.12 -15.80
C ILE A 237 28.28 -16.05 -15.62
N LEU A 238 27.98 -15.06 -14.78
CA LEU A 238 28.91 -14.08 -14.25
C LEU A 238 28.95 -14.23 -12.72
N ASN A 239 29.95 -14.96 -12.24
CA ASN A 239 30.24 -15.16 -10.82
C ASN A 239 31.76 -15.39 -10.70
N PRO A 240 32.54 -14.45 -10.12
CA PRO A 240 33.99 -14.57 -10.08
C PRO A 240 34.52 -15.76 -9.28
N CYS A 241 33.70 -16.51 -8.56
CA CYS A 241 34.12 -17.72 -7.85
C CYS A 241 33.64 -19.01 -8.55
N ASP A 242 32.85 -18.94 -9.63
CA ASP A 242 32.35 -20.12 -10.35
C ASP A 242 33.25 -20.48 -11.54
N ALA A 243 33.52 -21.77 -11.72
CA ALA A 243 34.33 -22.29 -12.83
C ALA A 243 33.69 -22.06 -14.21
N ARG A 244 32.36 -21.93 -14.27
CA ARG A 244 31.58 -21.61 -15.48
C ARG A 244 31.49 -20.12 -15.79
N CYS A 245 32.16 -19.26 -15.00
CA CYS A 245 32.17 -17.83 -15.24
C CYS A 245 32.66 -17.53 -16.66
N ALA A 246 31.87 -16.78 -17.43
CA ALA A 246 32.29 -16.32 -18.74
C ALA A 246 33.56 -15.47 -18.63
N ALA A 247 34.39 -15.52 -19.68
CA ALA A 247 35.64 -14.76 -19.79
C ALA A 247 35.35 -13.27 -20.06
N TRP A 248 34.70 -12.60 -19.11
CA TRP A 248 34.34 -11.19 -19.23
C TRP A 248 35.61 -10.32 -19.37
N ASP A 249 35.64 -9.44 -20.37
CA ASP A 249 36.79 -8.56 -20.68
C ASP A 249 36.37 -7.08 -20.54
N LEU A 250 36.80 -6.46 -19.44
CA LEU A 250 36.56 -5.04 -19.11
C LEU A 250 36.97 -4.09 -20.24
N TRP A 251 38.08 -4.36 -20.93
CA TRP A 251 38.64 -3.52 -21.99
C TRP A 251 37.97 -3.73 -23.35
N ARG A 252 37.18 -4.79 -23.51
CA ARG A 252 36.22 -4.96 -24.61
C ARG A 252 34.85 -4.39 -24.24
N GLU A 253 34.44 -4.45 -22.98
CA GLU A 253 33.19 -3.87 -22.46
C GLU A 253 33.18 -2.34 -22.52
N CYS A 254 34.29 -1.71 -22.14
CA CYS A 254 34.47 -0.26 -22.16
C CYS A 254 35.27 0.16 -23.40
N LEU A 255 34.66 0.93 -24.32
CA LEU A 255 35.30 1.35 -25.58
C LEU A 255 35.95 2.73 -25.48
N THR A 256 35.44 3.57 -24.59
CA THR A 256 35.79 4.98 -24.39
C THR A 256 36.00 5.25 -22.90
N LEU A 257 36.75 6.30 -22.55
CA LEU A 257 36.96 6.68 -21.14
C LEU A 257 35.65 6.85 -20.34
N PRO A 258 34.58 7.50 -20.87
CA PRO A 258 33.28 7.54 -20.21
C PRO A 258 32.67 6.16 -19.88
N ASP A 259 32.95 5.11 -20.65
CA ASP A 259 32.50 3.76 -20.31
C ASP A 259 33.21 3.23 -19.05
N PHE A 260 34.48 3.57 -18.87
CA PHE A 260 35.24 3.24 -17.65
C PHE A 260 34.77 4.10 -16.45
N ASP A 261 34.47 5.39 -16.65
CA ASP A 261 33.88 6.24 -15.60
C ASP A 261 32.53 5.69 -15.12
N ASN A 262 31.67 5.23 -16.06
CA ASN A 262 30.39 4.62 -15.74
C ASN A 262 30.56 3.30 -14.95
N ALA A 263 31.54 2.46 -15.31
CA ALA A 263 31.87 1.26 -14.54
C ALA A 263 32.41 1.63 -13.13
N ALA A 264 33.26 2.66 -13.04
CA ALA A 264 33.81 3.17 -11.79
C ALA A 264 32.72 3.69 -10.85
N ASN A 265 31.72 4.40 -11.38
CA ASN A 265 30.61 4.99 -10.64
C ASN A 265 29.79 3.95 -9.86
N THR A 266 29.72 2.70 -10.35
CA THR A 266 29.01 1.61 -9.67
C THR A 266 29.94 0.72 -8.84
N LEU A 267 31.18 0.51 -9.30
CA LEU A 267 32.20 -0.24 -8.56
C LEU A 267 32.51 0.42 -7.20
N ILE A 268 32.67 1.75 -7.21
CA ILE A 268 32.97 2.59 -6.05
C ILE A 268 31.73 3.45 -5.78
N PRO A 269 30.80 3.05 -4.90
CA PRO A 269 29.59 3.81 -4.60
C PRO A 269 29.91 5.13 -3.88
N MET A 270 29.08 6.16 -4.09
CA MET A 270 29.08 7.36 -3.25
C MET A 270 28.26 7.09 -1.99
N GLY A 271 28.83 7.37 -0.83
CA GLY A 271 28.07 7.49 0.42
C GLY A 271 27.18 8.74 0.43
N THR A 272 26.17 8.76 1.30
CA THR A 272 25.32 9.95 1.53
C THR A 272 25.89 10.91 2.58
N LYS A 273 26.87 10.46 3.38
CA LYS A 273 27.48 11.21 4.49
C LYS A 273 29.01 11.40 4.36
N GLU A 274 29.64 10.66 3.45
CA GLU A 274 31.08 10.73 3.23
C GLU A 274 31.39 11.85 2.22
N ASP A 275 32.52 12.55 2.37
CA ASP A 275 32.94 13.61 1.45
C ASP A 275 33.16 13.03 0.03
N PRO A 276 32.37 13.47 -0.99
CA PRO A 276 32.44 12.96 -2.36
C PRO A 276 33.82 13.03 -3.01
N PHE A 277 34.73 13.87 -2.51
CA PHE A 277 36.09 13.98 -3.01
C PHE A 277 36.83 12.64 -3.00
N TRP A 278 36.67 11.81 -1.96
CA TRP A 278 37.46 10.60 -1.79
C TRP A 278 37.05 9.48 -2.76
N GLN A 279 35.75 9.21 -2.87
CA GLN A 279 35.20 8.22 -3.79
C GLN A 279 35.29 8.74 -5.23
N GLY A 280 35.08 10.04 -5.47
CA GLY A 280 35.29 10.69 -6.76
C GLY A 280 36.73 10.51 -7.27
N SER A 281 37.73 10.83 -6.43
CA SER A 281 39.14 10.64 -6.77
C SER A 281 39.48 9.17 -7.04
N GLY A 282 38.93 8.25 -6.24
CA GLY A 282 39.07 6.81 -6.47
C GLY A 282 38.48 6.35 -7.81
N ARG A 283 37.30 6.87 -8.19
CA ARG A 283 36.68 6.59 -9.50
C ARG A 283 37.56 7.03 -10.65
N THR A 284 38.06 8.27 -10.61
CA THR A 284 38.93 8.84 -11.66
C THR A 284 40.24 8.05 -11.79
N ILE A 285 40.89 7.70 -10.68
CA ILE A 285 42.11 6.86 -10.72
C ILE A 285 41.82 5.48 -11.32
N PHE A 286 40.71 4.83 -10.94
CA PHE A 286 40.34 3.54 -11.48
C PHE A 286 40.06 3.61 -13.00
N ALA A 287 39.27 4.59 -13.43
CA ALA A 287 38.87 4.75 -14.83
C ALA A 287 40.07 5.04 -15.73
N GLU A 288 40.93 6.00 -15.37
CA GLU A 288 42.14 6.36 -16.13
C GLU A 288 43.15 5.20 -16.16
N ALA A 289 43.41 4.54 -15.03
CA ALA A 289 44.33 3.40 -14.98
C ALA A 289 43.83 2.22 -15.86
N ALA A 290 42.54 1.91 -15.80
CA ALA A 290 41.94 0.85 -16.61
C ALA A 290 41.93 1.22 -18.11
N TYR A 291 41.65 2.47 -18.44
CA TYR A 291 41.67 3.00 -19.80
C TYR A 291 43.08 2.97 -20.42
N LEU A 292 44.11 3.42 -19.70
CA LEU A 292 45.51 3.32 -20.13
C LEU A 292 45.94 1.86 -20.33
N MET A 293 45.58 0.98 -19.39
CA MET A 293 45.91 -0.45 -19.45
C MET A 293 45.30 -1.18 -20.65
N ARG A 294 44.32 -0.59 -21.34
CA ARG A 294 43.77 -1.13 -22.59
C ARG A 294 44.84 -1.36 -23.66
N ASN A 295 45.87 -0.52 -23.67
CA ASN A 295 46.96 -0.51 -24.65
C ASN A 295 48.15 -1.41 -24.23
N ASP A 296 48.15 -1.93 -23.01
CA ASP A 296 49.20 -2.83 -22.51
C ASP A 296 49.05 -4.22 -23.17
N SER A 297 50.15 -4.75 -23.72
CA SER A 297 50.18 -6.07 -24.35
C SER A 297 50.01 -7.24 -23.37
N ASP A 298 50.26 -7.00 -22.08
CA ASP A 298 50.17 -7.92 -20.95
C ASP A 298 49.01 -7.58 -19.98
N ARG A 299 48.00 -6.83 -20.46
CA ARG A 299 46.82 -6.46 -19.65
C ARG A 299 46.13 -7.69 -19.05
N SER A 300 45.80 -7.62 -17.77
CA SER A 300 45.10 -8.68 -17.01
C SER A 300 44.50 -8.09 -15.73
N TYR A 301 43.49 -8.72 -15.16
CA TYR A 301 42.89 -8.26 -13.89
C TYR A 301 43.92 -8.25 -12.76
N SER A 302 44.84 -9.22 -12.77
CA SER A 302 46.00 -9.28 -11.89
C SER A 302 46.88 -8.04 -12.01
N LYS A 303 47.24 -7.63 -13.24
CA LYS A 303 48.04 -6.42 -13.47
C LYS A 303 47.28 -5.15 -13.04
N LEU A 304 45.99 -5.06 -13.32
CA LEU A 304 45.16 -3.91 -12.94
C LEU A 304 45.12 -3.72 -11.43
N VAL A 305 44.86 -4.80 -10.68
CA VAL A 305 44.82 -4.78 -9.22
C VAL A 305 46.21 -4.52 -8.63
N ASP A 306 47.27 -5.12 -9.18
CA ASP A 306 48.64 -4.83 -8.74
C ASP A 306 49.03 -3.36 -8.99
N THR A 307 48.66 -2.78 -10.13
CA THR A 307 48.95 -1.38 -10.45
C THR A 307 48.22 -0.42 -9.51
N LEU A 308 46.97 -0.72 -9.16
CA LEU A 308 46.15 0.13 -8.29
C LEU A 308 46.48 -0.02 -6.80
N LEU A 309 46.80 -1.23 -6.31
CA LEU A 309 46.88 -1.54 -4.88
C LEU A 309 48.30 -1.95 -4.39
N SER A 310 49.01 -2.75 -5.19
CA SER A 310 50.31 -3.34 -4.80
C SER A 310 51.49 -2.42 -5.05
N ILE A 311 51.41 -1.62 -6.10
CA ILE A 311 52.46 -0.73 -6.55
C ILE A 311 52.72 0.39 -5.52
N LYS A 312 54.02 0.72 -5.30
CA LYS A 312 54.39 1.92 -4.53
C LYS A 312 53.87 3.18 -5.23
N ILE A 313 53.49 4.22 -4.49
CA ILE A 313 52.72 5.36 -5.02
C ILE A 313 53.43 6.07 -6.20
N GLU A 314 54.76 6.12 -6.18
CA GLU A 314 55.60 6.75 -7.22
C GLU A 314 55.46 6.03 -8.58
N LYS A 315 55.27 4.70 -8.56
CA LYS A 315 55.05 3.89 -9.78
C LYS A 315 53.61 4.04 -10.29
N LEU A 316 52.61 4.20 -9.42
CA LEU A 316 51.23 4.52 -9.84
C LEU A 316 51.18 5.94 -10.45
N ARG A 317 51.86 6.90 -9.81
CA ARG A 317 52.10 8.25 -10.37
C ARG A 317 52.83 8.22 -11.71
N THR A 318 53.81 7.32 -11.88
CA THR A 318 54.49 7.11 -13.17
C THR A 318 53.54 6.56 -14.23
N TYR A 319 52.66 5.62 -13.87
CA TYR A 319 51.68 5.02 -14.78
C TYR A 319 50.58 6.01 -15.20
N LEU A 320 50.12 6.85 -14.28
CA LEU A 320 49.08 7.85 -14.51
C LEU A 320 49.61 9.20 -15.04
N LYS A 321 50.93 9.35 -15.25
CA LYS A 321 51.62 10.64 -15.44
C LYS A 321 50.98 11.54 -16.51
N ASP A 322 50.54 10.96 -17.62
CA ASP A 322 50.00 11.69 -18.77
C ASP A 322 48.45 11.72 -18.76
N SER A 323 47.82 11.40 -17.62
CA SER A 323 46.37 11.45 -17.40
C SER A 323 45.96 12.54 -16.39
N PRO A 324 44.71 13.05 -16.42
CA PRO A 324 44.15 13.91 -15.38
C PRO A 324 44.29 13.37 -13.95
N ALA A 325 44.31 12.04 -13.77
CA ALA A 325 44.48 11.39 -12.47
C ALA A 325 45.89 11.57 -11.86
N ALA A 326 46.90 12.00 -12.63
CA ALA A 326 48.26 12.26 -12.12
C ALA A 326 48.24 13.22 -10.91
N ASN A 327 47.39 14.24 -10.96
CA ASN A 327 47.25 15.26 -9.93
C ASN A 327 46.76 14.70 -8.58
N LEU A 328 46.07 13.55 -8.59
CA LEU A 328 45.52 12.88 -7.40
C LEU A 328 46.54 11.96 -6.71
N VAL A 329 47.69 11.72 -7.34
CA VAL A 329 48.77 10.86 -6.85
C VAL A 329 50.14 11.58 -6.84
N GLU A 330 50.13 12.92 -6.81
CA GLU A 330 51.35 13.70 -6.67
C GLU A 330 52.01 13.54 -5.30
N GLU A 331 53.34 13.52 -5.30
CA GLU A 331 54.22 13.49 -4.12
C GLU A 331 53.97 14.65 -3.13
N LYS A 332 53.53 15.82 -3.62
CA LYS A 332 53.16 16.95 -2.76
C LYS A 332 51.89 16.69 -1.92
N ILE A 333 51.07 15.72 -2.30
CA ILE A 333 49.82 15.37 -1.62
C ILE A 333 49.81 13.90 -1.16
N GLU A 334 50.99 13.34 -0.85
CA GLU A 334 51.16 11.92 -0.55
C GLU A 334 50.18 11.38 0.52
N LYS A 335 49.91 12.14 1.59
CA LYS A 335 48.89 11.79 2.60
C LYS A 335 47.49 11.63 1.99
N THR A 336 47.08 12.58 1.17
CA THR A 336 45.79 12.55 0.44
C THR A 336 45.73 11.35 -0.52
N ALA A 337 46.82 11.09 -1.24
CA ALA A 337 46.93 9.96 -2.15
C ALA A 337 46.84 8.61 -1.43
N ILE A 338 47.39 8.49 -0.21
CA ILE A 338 47.23 7.30 0.64
C ILE A 338 45.75 7.10 1.04
N SER A 339 45.05 8.16 1.45
CA SER A 339 43.61 8.10 1.79
C SER A 339 42.74 7.72 0.57
N ILE A 340 42.99 8.30 -0.61
CA ILE A 340 42.30 7.90 -1.85
C ILE A 340 42.60 6.43 -2.19
N ARG A 341 43.85 5.97 -1.99
CA ARG A 341 44.23 4.57 -2.19
C ARG A 341 43.56 3.62 -1.19
N ALA A 342 43.25 4.06 0.04
CA ALA A 342 42.46 3.26 0.98
C ALA A 342 41.02 3.04 0.46
N VAL A 343 40.39 4.07 -0.10
CA VAL A 343 39.07 3.95 -0.75
C VAL A 343 39.12 3.01 -1.96
N LEU A 344 40.13 3.16 -2.84
CA LEU A 344 40.38 2.19 -3.92
C LEU A 344 40.52 0.77 -3.39
N THR A 345 41.33 0.57 -2.34
CA THR A 345 41.58 -0.75 -1.74
C THR A 345 40.30 -1.41 -1.26
N ASN A 346 39.36 -0.66 -0.66
CA ASN A 346 38.11 -1.20 -0.15
C ASN A 346 37.19 -1.80 -1.25
N TYR A 347 37.17 -1.19 -2.43
CA TYR A 347 36.25 -1.58 -3.52
C TYR A 347 36.92 -2.36 -4.65
N VAL A 348 38.09 -1.91 -5.12
CA VAL A 348 38.85 -2.55 -6.21
C VAL A 348 39.37 -3.93 -5.83
N LYS A 349 39.53 -4.24 -4.53
CA LYS A 349 39.91 -5.61 -4.11
C LYS A 349 38.94 -6.70 -4.59
N ALA A 350 37.69 -6.36 -4.91
CA ALA A 350 36.75 -7.30 -5.53
C ALA A 350 37.15 -7.75 -6.95
N ILE A 351 37.91 -6.92 -7.69
CA ILE A 351 38.39 -7.26 -9.05
C ILE A 351 39.42 -8.40 -9.01
N ARG A 352 40.09 -8.65 -7.88
CA ARG A 352 41.04 -9.77 -7.76
C ARG A 352 40.40 -11.12 -8.08
N TYR A 353 39.13 -11.31 -7.74
CA TYR A 353 38.42 -12.56 -8.01
C TYR A 353 38.17 -12.80 -9.50
N LEU A 354 38.32 -11.78 -10.36
CA LEU A 354 38.31 -11.94 -11.82
C LEU A 354 39.62 -12.53 -12.37
N GLN A 355 40.68 -12.65 -11.57
CA GLN A 355 41.98 -13.17 -12.02
C GLN A 355 41.87 -14.57 -12.67
N GLY A 356 42.26 -14.68 -13.93
CA GLY A 356 42.26 -15.92 -14.68
C GLY A 356 40.97 -16.22 -15.45
N ILE A 357 39.87 -15.44 -15.30
CA ILE A 357 38.69 -15.62 -16.17
C ILE A 357 39.03 -15.31 -17.63
N GLU A 358 40.08 -14.53 -17.90
CA GLU A 358 40.57 -14.25 -19.26
C GLU A 358 41.00 -15.54 -20.00
N ARG A 359 41.09 -16.67 -19.30
CA ARG A 359 41.43 -18.00 -19.83
C ARG A 359 40.21 -18.91 -20.01
N ASN A 360 39.01 -18.50 -19.60
CA ASN A 360 37.77 -19.31 -19.62
C ASN A 360 37.13 -19.40 -21.03
N GLY A 361 37.94 -19.46 -22.09
CA GLY A 361 37.48 -19.49 -23.48
C GLY A 361 37.36 -18.10 -24.12
N GLU A 362 36.37 -17.95 -25.02
CA GLU A 362 36.20 -16.72 -25.81
C GLU A 362 35.80 -15.50 -24.97
N PRO A 363 36.44 -14.32 -25.17
CA PRO A 363 36.13 -13.12 -24.43
C PRO A 363 34.66 -12.68 -24.56
N PHE A 364 34.05 -12.39 -23.43
CA PHE A 364 32.64 -12.04 -23.29
C PHE A 364 32.46 -10.56 -22.93
N THR A 365 31.42 -9.93 -23.47
CA THR A 365 30.93 -8.61 -23.02
C THR A 365 29.41 -8.67 -22.89
N ILE A 366 28.89 -7.99 -21.87
CA ILE A 366 27.45 -7.83 -21.64
C ILE A 366 26.87 -6.99 -22.78
N ARG A 367 27.53 -5.89 -23.18
CA ARG A 367 27.10 -5.02 -24.27
C ARG A 367 26.90 -5.76 -25.59
N ASP A 368 27.87 -6.54 -26.05
CA ASP A 368 27.76 -7.19 -27.36
C ASP A 368 26.83 -8.40 -27.31
N TRP A 369 26.74 -9.09 -26.15
CA TRP A 369 25.72 -10.11 -25.91
C TRP A 369 24.30 -9.54 -25.95
N MET A 370 24.04 -8.39 -25.30
CA MET A 370 22.74 -7.71 -25.35
C MET A 370 22.42 -7.19 -26.75
N ARG A 371 23.38 -6.58 -27.45
CA ARG A 371 23.21 -6.18 -28.87
C ARG A 371 22.99 -7.36 -29.81
N GLY A 372 23.45 -8.56 -29.44
CA GLY A 372 23.22 -9.81 -30.15
C GLY A 372 21.82 -10.42 -29.96
N VAL A 373 20.87 -9.69 -29.35
CA VAL A 373 19.47 -10.13 -29.21
C VAL A 373 18.87 -10.53 -30.55
N ARG A 374 18.12 -11.63 -30.55
CA ARG A 374 17.38 -12.14 -31.72
C ARG A 374 15.90 -12.06 -31.40
N GLU A 375 15.15 -11.32 -32.20
CA GLU A 375 13.71 -11.12 -31.97
C GLU A 375 12.86 -12.28 -32.55
N ASP A 376 13.47 -13.11 -33.41
CA ASP A 376 12.89 -14.27 -34.09
C ASP A 376 13.31 -15.63 -33.48
N GLN A 377 14.25 -15.63 -32.53
CA GLN A 377 14.88 -16.84 -31.99
C GLN A 377 14.99 -16.81 -30.47
N LYS A 378 15.26 -17.98 -29.87
CA LYS A 378 15.51 -18.08 -28.44
C LYS A 378 16.80 -17.35 -28.06
N ASN A 379 16.69 -16.41 -27.13
CA ASN A 379 17.83 -15.75 -26.52
C ASN A 379 18.38 -16.56 -25.35
N GLY A 380 19.70 -16.45 -25.13
CA GLY A 380 20.32 -16.92 -23.90
C GLY A 380 19.97 -16.03 -22.71
N TRP A 381 20.24 -16.52 -21.51
CA TRP A 381 20.10 -15.79 -20.25
C TRP A 381 21.47 -15.51 -19.63
N LEU A 382 21.58 -14.36 -18.95
CA LEU A 382 22.76 -13.95 -18.19
C LEU A 382 22.48 -14.07 -16.69
N PHE A 383 23.09 -15.05 -16.05
CA PHE A 383 23.01 -15.25 -14.60
C PHE A 383 24.15 -14.49 -13.93
N ILE A 384 23.85 -13.34 -13.32
CA ILE A 384 24.77 -12.62 -12.45
C ILE A 384 24.56 -13.19 -11.05
N SER A 385 25.44 -14.09 -10.61
CA SER A 385 25.22 -14.86 -9.38
C SER A 385 26.32 -14.67 -8.32
N SER A 386 25.95 -14.97 -7.08
CA SER A 386 26.88 -15.11 -5.96
C SER A 386 26.43 -16.23 -5.03
N ASN A 387 27.36 -16.69 -4.20
CA ASN A 387 27.11 -17.53 -3.05
C ASN A 387 27.16 -16.69 -1.77
N ALA A 388 26.39 -17.08 -0.75
CA ALA A 388 26.15 -16.26 0.44
C ALA A 388 27.45 -15.81 1.14
N ASP A 389 28.43 -16.71 1.23
CA ASP A 389 29.72 -16.50 1.91
C ASP A 389 30.65 -15.53 1.18
N THR A 390 30.59 -15.48 -0.15
CA THR A 390 31.44 -14.63 -0.99
C THR A 390 30.77 -13.32 -1.35
N HIS A 391 29.43 -13.24 -1.26
CA HIS A 391 28.63 -12.13 -1.75
C HIS A 391 29.14 -10.76 -1.29
N ALA A 392 29.51 -10.59 -0.01
CA ALA A 392 30.04 -9.33 0.51
C ALA A 392 31.36 -8.90 -0.18
N SER A 393 32.21 -9.86 -0.57
CA SER A 393 33.46 -9.59 -1.29
C SER A 393 33.26 -9.36 -2.79
N LEU A 394 32.19 -9.91 -3.38
CA LEU A 394 31.88 -9.81 -4.81
C LEU A 394 30.91 -8.67 -5.15
N LYS A 395 30.23 -8.12 -4.15
CA LYS A 395 29.22 -7.05 -4.24
C LYS A 395 29.62 -5.87 -5.17
N PRO A 396 30.86 -5.34 -5.17
CA PRO A 396 31.24 -4.25 -6.08
C PRO A 396 31.17 -4.66 -7.56
N VAL A 397 31.71 -5.84 -7.91
CA VAL A 397 31.76 -6.36 -9.28
C VAL A 397 30.38 -6.77 -9.78
N ILE A 398 29.58 -7.41 -8.92
CA ILE A 398 28.20 -7.80 -9.24
C ILE A 398 27.32 -6.58 -9.51
N SER A 399 27.47 -5.53 -8.68
CA SER A 399 26.76 -4.26 -8.87
C SER A 399 27.16 -3.62 -10.21
N MET A 400 28.46 -3.58 -10.51
CA MET A 400 29.00 -3.06 -11.77
C MET A 400 28.46 -3.81 -13.00
N TRP A 401 28.44 -5.14 -13.00
CA TRP A 401 27.88 -5.92 -14.11
C TRP A 401 26.38 -5.69 -14.31
N LEU A 402 25.60 -5.57 -13.24
CA LEU A 402 24.17 -5.27 -13.37
C LEU A 402 23.95 -3.85 -13.92
N SER A 403 24.71 -2.86 -13.48
CA SER A 403 24.74 -1.49 -14.02
C SER A 403 25.07 -1.47 -15.52
N ILE A 404 26.12 -2.20 -15.94
CA ILE A 404 26.48 -2.37 -17.35
C ILE A 404 25.31 -2.99 -18.15
N ALA A 405 24.63 -3.99 -17.61
CA ALA A 405 23.46 -4.60 -18.25
C ALA A 405 22.26 -3.62 -18.36
N ILE A 406 22.00 -2.83 -17.32
CA ILE A 406 20.94 -1.80 -17.32
C ILE A 406 21.22 -0.74 -18.40
N ARG A 407 22.45 -0.25 -18.50
CA ARG A 407 22.88 0.67 -19.58
C ARG A 407 22.89 0.00 -20.95
N GLY A 408 23.24 -1.28 -21.01
CA GLY A 408 23.25 -2.10 -22.22
C GLY A 408 21.88 -2.13 -22.92
N LEU A 409 20.79 -2.11 -22.16
CA LEU A 409 19.42 -2.02 -22.70
C LEU A 409 19.20 -0.81 -23.61
N LEU A 410 19.70 0.37 -23.20
CA LEU A 410 19.60 1.60 -24.02
C LEU A 410 20.38 1.47 -25.33
N ALA A 411 21.54 0.80 -25.27
CA ALA A 411 22.41 0.56 -26.41
C ALA A 411 21.89 -0.49 -27.41
N MET A 412 20.71 -1.10 -27.17
CA MET A 412 19.99 -1.99 -28.08
C MET A 412 18.99 -1.27 -29.00
N GLY A 413 18.86 0.07 -28.89
CA GLY A 413 17.92 0.87 -29.67
C GLY A 413 16.45 0.71 -29.24
N GLU A 414 15.57 1.62 -29.65
CA GLU A 414 14.16 1.59 -29.26
C GLU A 414 13.40 0.42 -29.92
N ASN A 415 12.82 -0.46 -29.10
CA ASN A 415 11.82 -1.44 -29.54
C ASN A 415 10.89 -1.80 -28.37
N ARG A 416 9.62 -1.40 -28.48
CA ARG A 416 8.59 -1.65 -27.45
C ARG A 416 7.96 -3.05 -27.52
N ASN A 417 8.18 -3.79 -28.60
CA ASN A 417 7.67 -5.16 -28.77
C ASN A 417 8.63 -6.20 -28.18
N ARG A 418 9.94 -5.90 -28.18
CA ARG A 418 10.97 -6.69 -27.51
C ARG A 418 10.72 -6.79 -26.00
N ARG A 419 11.17 -7.87 -25.38
CA ARG A 419 11.17 -8.09 -23.93
C ARG A 419 12.58 -8.44 -23.47
N VAL A 420 13.13 -7.63 -22.59
CA VAL A 420 14.40 -7.88 -21.89
C VAL A 420 14.11 -7.84 -20.40
N TRP A 421 14.09 -9.00 -19.75
CA TRP A 421 13.73 -9.09 -18.34
C TRP A 421 14.93 -8.89 -17.44
N PHE A 422 14.75 -8.12 -16.38
CA PHE A 422 15.69 -7.97 -15.28
C PHE A 422 15.04 -8.49 -14.01
N PHE A 423 15.36 -9.73 -13.63
CA PHE A 423 14.88 -10.33 -12.38
C PHE A 423 15.91 -10.10 -11.28
N CYS A 424 15.53 -9.35 -10.25
CA CYS A 424 16.39 -9.03 -9.12
C CYS A 424 15.68 -9.42 -7.81
N ASP A 425 15.99 -10.60 -7.28
CA ASP A 425 15.27 -11.18 -6.12
C ASP A 425 15.44 -10.37 -4.82
N GLU A 426 16.57 -9.66 -4.65
CA GLU A 426 16.78 -8.77 -3.50
C GLU A 426 17.75 -7.61 -3.83
N ILE A 427 17.25 -6.51 -4.41
CA ILE A 427 18.08 -5.35 -4.80
C ILE A 427 18.88 -4.72 -3.66
N PRO A 428 18.35 -4.55 -2.42
CA PRO A 428 19.10 -3.93 -1.32
C PRO A 428 20.42 -4.62 -0.93
N THR A 429 20.70 -5.79 -1.49
CA THR A 429 21.97 -6.50 -1.28
C THR A 429 23.12 -5.91 -2.10
N LEU A 430 22.83 -5.14 -3.15
CA LEU A 430 23.80 -4.49 -4.05
C LEU A 430 24.27 -3.12 -3.52
N HIS A 431 25.25 -2.52 -4.20
CA HIS A 431 25.57 -1.10 -4.00
C HIS A 431 24.45 -0.22 -4.59
N LYS A 432 24.45 1.07 -4.25
CA LYS A 432 23.62 2.06 -4.94
C LYS A 432 23.94 2.00 -6.44
N LEU A 433 22.92 1.72 -7.26
CA LEU A 433 23.00 1.70 -8.72
C LEU A 433 22.36 3.00 -9.26
N PRO A 434 23.11 4.07 -9.58
CA PRO A 434 22.53 5.33 -10.05
C PRO A 434 21.63 5.12 -11.26
N ASP A 435 22.11 4.29 -12.18
CA ASP A 435 21.46 3.82 -13.40
C ASP A 435 20.03 3.32 -13.20
N LEU A 436 19.69 2.70 -12.06
CA LEU A 436 18.32 2.24 -11.83
C LEU A 436 17.33 3.39 -11.72
N VAL A 437 17.73 4.48 -11.05
CA VAL A 437 16.87 5.65 -10.84
C VAL A 437 16.68 6.43 -12.14
N GLU A 438 17.72 6.50 -12.97
CA GLU A 438 17.71 7.23 -14.24
C GLU A 438 17.08 6.44 -15.41
N ILE A 439 17.37 5.14 -15.52
CA ILE A 439 17.07 4.35 -16.73
C ILE A 439 15.73 3.61 -16.64
N VAL A 440 15.32 3.09 -15.48
CA VAL A 440 14.07 2.32 -15.34
C VAL A 440 12.82 3.11 -15.77
N PRO A 441 12.68 4.43 -15.51
CA PRO A 441 11.56 5.23 -16.01
C PRO A 441 11.47 5.27 -17.55
N GLU A 442 12.62 5.26 -18.25
CA GLU A 442 12.69 5.35 -19.72
C GLU A 442 12.70 3.99 -20.42
N ALA A 443 13.14 2.93 -19.72
CA ALA A 443 13.39 1.60 -20.26
C ALA A 443 12.19 0.96 -20.98
N ARG A 444 10.96 1.42 -20.70
CA ARG A 444 9.73 1.05 -21.41
C ARG A 444 9.81 1.29 -22.94
N LYS A 445 10.60 2.26 -23.40
CA LYS A 445 10.84 2.53 -24.84
C LYS A 445 11.69 1.42 -25.49
N PHE A 446 12.57 0.79 -24.71
CA PHE A 446 13.59 -0.17 -25.16
C PHE A 446 13.18 -1.64 -24.95
N GLY A 447 12.01 -1.88 -24.33
CA GLY A 447 11.48 -3.23 -24.04
C GLY A 447 11.95 -3.82 -22.71
N GLY A 448 12.47 -3.00 -21.79
CA GLY A 448 12.89 -3.45 -20.46
C GLY A 448 11.71 -3.83 -19.57
N CYS A 449 11.83 -4.96 -18.87
CA CYS A 449 10.85 -5.49 -17.92
C CYS A 449 11.54 -5.77 -16.57
N TYR A 450 11.46 -4.84 -15.63
CA TYR A 450 12.12 -4.98 -14.32
C TYR A 450 11.22 -5.66 -13.30
N VAL A 451 11.77 -6.60 -12.53
CA VAL A 451 11.08 -7.33 -11.45
C VAL A 451 11.93 -7.29 -10.20
N PHE A 452 11.54 -6.45 -9.24
CA PHE A 452 12.33 -6.17 -8.05
C PHE A 452 11.71 -6.78 -6.80
N GLY A 453 12.46 -7.69 -6.16
CA GLY A 453 12.19 -8.11 -4.80
C GLY A 453 12.83 -7.17 -3.79
N ILE A 454 12.04 -6.74 -2.80
CA ILE A 454 12.49 -5.99 -1.63
C ILE A 454 11.85 -6.55 -0.35
N GLN A 455 12.53 -6.44 0.80
CA GLN A 455 11.98 -6.82 2.11
C GLN A 455 11.32 -5.66 2.85
N SER A 456 11.85 -4.45 2.67
CA SER A 456 11.41 -3.22 3.32
C SER A 456 11.70 -2.04 2.40
N ASN A 457 10.79 -1.06 2.32
CA ASN A 457 11.09 0.22 1.68
C ASN A 457 12.26 0.95 2.38
N THR A 458 12.40 0.84 3.71
CA THR A 458 13.49 1.51 4.44
C THR A 458 14.88 1.10 3.96
N GLN A 459 15.05 -0.15 3.50
CA GLN A 459 16.33 -0.60 2.94
C GLN A 459 16.64 0.05 1.58
N MET A 460 15.61 0.43 0.82
CA MET A 460 15.77 1.23 -0.41
C MET A 460 16.09 2.68 -0.05
N GLU A 461 15.41 3.25 0.95
CA GLU A 461 15.68 4.59 1.47
C GLU A 461 17.13 4.73 1.98
N ASP A 462 17.65 3.74 2.73
CA ASP A 462 19.02 3.71 3.25
C ASP A 462 20.08 3.74 2.14
N ILE A 463 19.84 3.04 1.03
CA ILE A 463 20.83 2.86 -0.07
C ILE A 463 20.73 3.98 -1.10
N TYR A 464 19.51 4.38 -1.48
CA TYR A 464 19.28 5.34 -2.56
C TYR A 464 19.06 6.76 -2.03
N GLY A 465 18.58 6.92 -0.80
CA GLY A 465 17.98 8.14 -0.27
C GLY A 465 16.47 8.18 -0.57
N GLU A 466 15.68 8.71 0.36
CA GLU A 466 14.20 8.76 0.33
C GLU A 466 13.63 9.13 -1.05
N LYS A 467 14.01 10.29 -1.61
CA LYS A 467 13.51 10.78 -2.91
C LYS A 467 13.81 9.84 -4.08
N ALA A 468 14.99 9.22 -4.08
CA ALA A 468 15.43 8.33 -5.15
C ALA A 468 14.81 6.93 -5.02
N ALA A 469 14.59 6.45 -3.79
CA ALA A 469 13.84 5.24 -3.50
C ALA A 469 12.37 5.39 -3.95
N ALA A 470 11.70 6.48 -3.58
CA ALA A 470 10.33 6.78 -4.02
C ALA A 470 10.22 6.81 -5.55
N THR A 471 11.07 7.59 -6.22
CA THR A 471 11.13 7.67 -7.70
C THR A 471 11.25 6.29 -8.37
N LEU A 472 12.06 5.40 -7.79
CA LEU A 472 12.28 4.05 -8.33
C LEU A 472 11.10 3.10 -8.07
N LEU A 473 10.39 3.25 -6.95
CA LEU A 473 9.20 2.45 -6.64
C LEU A 473 7.97 2.93 -7.40
N ASP A 474 7.81 4.23 -7.63
CA ASP A 474 6.69 4.82 -8.36
C ASP A 474 6.54 4.27 -9.78
N VAL A 475 7.65 3.97 -10.46
CA VAL A 475 7.65 3.36 -11.80
C VAL A 475 7.38 1.84 -11.80
N MET A 476 7.13 1.23 -10.64
CA MET A 476 6.71 -0.17 -10.50
C MET A 476 5.18 -0.27 -10.44
N ASN A 477 4.54 -0.53 -11.58
CA ASN A 477 3.07 -0.44 -11.68
C ASN A 477 2.34 -1.72 -11.25
N THR A 478 2.94 -2.90 -11.44
CA THR A 478 2.36 -4.16 -10.98
C THR A 478 2.98 -4.51 -9.62
N ARG A 479 2.24 -4.35 -8.52
CA ARG A 479 2.79 -4.58 -7.16
C ARG A 479 2.20 -5.85 -6.55
N ALA A 480 3.04 -6.68 -5.93
CA ALA A 480 2.64 -7.87 -5.20
C ALA A 480 3.18 -7.78 -3.77
N PHE A 481 2.26 -7.68 -2.81
CA PHE A 481 2.53 -7.48 -1.40
C PHE A 481 2.32 -8.79 -0.63
N PHE A 482 3.41 -9.32 -0.09
CA PHE A 482 3.44 -10.48 0.79
C PHE A 482 3.46 -10.04 2.26
N ARG A 483 3.42 -11.02 3.18
CA ARG A 483 3.51 -10.78 4.62
C ARG A 483 4.68 -9.86 4.99
N SER A 484 4.37 -8.88 5.84
CA SER A 484 5.35 -7.96 6.44
C SER A 484 5.09 -7.87 7.95
N PRO A 485 6.04 -8.26 8.82
CA PRO A 485 5.78 -8.35 10.27
C PRO A 485 5.83 -7.00 11.00
N SER A 486 6.58 -6.02 10.48
CA SER A 486 6.70 -4.69 11.11
C SER A 486 5.46 -3.84 10.87
N TYR A 487 4.92 -3.21 11.92
CA TYR A 487 3.77 -2.30 11.84
C TYR A 487 3.96 -1.21 10.78
N LYS A 488 5.07 -0.44 10.83
CA LYS A 488 5.32 0.66 9.89
C LYS A 488 5.30 0.19 8.42
N ILE A 489 5.77 -1.02 8.17
CA ILE A 489 5.82 -1.60 6.83
C ILE A 489 4.44 -2.14 6.42
N ALA A 490 3.73 -2.83 7.31
CA ALA A 490 2.39 -3.34 7.04
C ALA A 490 1.37 -2.22 6.84
N ASP A 491 1.48 -1.13 7.60
CA ASP A 491 0.67 0.07 7.45
C ASP A 491 0.93 0.79 6.11
N TYR A 492 2.21 0.98 5.75
CA TYR A 492 2.59 1.47 4.41
C TYR A 492 1.98 0.59 3.30
N VAL A 493 2.10 -0.74 3.41
CA VAL A 493 1.54 -1.70 2.45
C VAL A 493 0.00 -1.64 2.39
N ALA A 494 -0.69 -1.36 3.50
CA ALA A 494 -2.15 -1.20 3.51
C ALA A 494 -2.60 0.01 2.67
N HIS A 495 -1.93 1.16 2.85
CA HIS A 495 -2.20 2.37 2.08
C HIS A 495 -1.84 2.21 0.59
N GLU A 496 -0.78 1.47 0.28
CA GLU A 496 -0.36 1.11 -1.09
C GLU A 496 -1.34 0.18 -1.82
N ILE A 497 -1.94 -0.77 -1.09
CA ILE A 497 -3.04 -1.59 -1.61
C ILE A 497 -4.28 -0.72 -1.86
N GLY A 498 -4.54 0.25 -0.98
CA GLY A 498 -5.49 1.33 -1.18
C GLY A 498 -6.70 1.31 -0.26
N GLU A 499 -7.48 2.38 -0.35
CA GLU A 499 -8.69 2.62 0.44
C GLU A 499 -9.96 2.51 -0.41
N LYS A 500 -11.08 2.30 0.29
CA LYS A 500 -12.45 2.46 -0.21
C LYS A 500 -13.18 3.52 0.63
N GLU A 501 -14.09 4.23 -0.03
CA GLU A 501 -15.04 5.13 0.64
C GLU A 501 -16.36 4.36 0.81
N ILE A 502 -16.85 4.28 2.04
CA ILE A 502 -18.12 3.64 2.37
C ILE A 502 -19.07 4.63 3.02
N LEU A 503 -20.32 4.65 2.57
CA LEU A 503 -21.45 5.22 3.32
C LEU A 503 -21.99 4.12 4.23
N LYS A 504 -21.49 4.12 5.46
CA LYS A 504 -21.81 3.17 6.51
C LYS A 504 -23.19 3.44 7.09
N ALA A 505 -24.05 2.42 7.11
CA ALA A 505 -25.39 2.56 7.66
C ALA A 505 -25.32 2.64 9.21
N SER A 506 -25.65 3.81 9.76
CA SER A 506 -25.63 4.09 11.20
C SER A 506 -27.06 4.22 11.72
N GLU A 507 -27.52 3.20 12.45
CA GLU A 507 -28.79 3.22 13.18
C GLU A 507 -28.57 3.68 14.63
N GLN A 508 -28.99 4.91 14.95
CA GLN A 508 -28.97 5.41 16.32
C GLN A 508 -30.35 5.23 16.97
N TYR A 509 -30.38 4.45 18.05
CA TYR A 509 -31.57 4.18 18.86
C TYR A 509 -31.63 5.16 20.05
N SER A 510 -32.53 6.14 19.98
CA SER A 510 -32.79 7.06 21.09
C SER A 510 -33.90 6.51 21.98
N TYR A 511 -33.57 6.22 23.25
CA TYR A 511 -34.52 5.71 24.24
C TYR A 511 -35.07 6.83 25.12
N GLY A 512 -36.37 7.06 25.06
CA GLY A 512 -37.08 7.94 25.97
C GLY A 512 -37.52 7.22 27.25
N ALA A 513 -37.74 7.99 28.33
CA ALA A 513 -38.52 7.49 29.47
C ALA A 513 -40.04 7.37 29.16
N ASP A 514 -40.45 7.93 28.02
CA ASP A 514 -41.83 7.96 27.52
C ASP A 514 -41.83 7.39 26.08
N PRO A 515 -42.64 6.37 25.76
CA PRO A 515 -42.63 5.71 24.45
C PRO A 515 -43.02 6.62 23.27
N VAL A 516 -43.55 7.82 23.52
CA VAL A 516 -43.80 8.83 22.47
C VAL A 516 -42.50 9.51 21.99
N ARG A 517 -41.38 9.34 22.71
CA ARG A 517 -40.06 9.91 22.39
C ARG A 517 -39.05 8.90 21.83
N ASP A 518 -39.42 7.63 21.71
CA ASP A 518 -38.56 6.61 21.11
C ASP A 518 -38.40 6.87 19.60
N GLY A 519 -37.18 7.08 19.13
CA GLY A 519 -36.88 7.41 17.73
C GLY A 519 -35.70 6.63 17.18
N ILE A 520 -35.82 6.16 15.93
CA ILE A 520 -34.67 5.70 15.14
C ILE A 520 -34.19 6.89 14.30
N SER A 521 -32.93 7.26 14.44
CA SER A 521 -32.23 8.08 13.46
C SER A 521 -31.39 7.16 12.57
N THR A 522 -31.69 7.12 11.28
CA THR A 522 -30.89 6.41 10.27
C THR A 522 -30.02 7.42 9.53
N GLY A 523 -28.72 7.39 9.76
CA GLY A 523 -27.73 8.19 9.04
C GLY A 523 -26.83 7.32 8.17
N LYS A 524 -26.30 7.88 7.08
CA LYS A 524 -25.18 7.29 6.32
C LYS A 524 -23.89 8.05 6.66
N GLU A 525 -23.05 7.41 7.46
CA GLU A 525 -21.65 7.70 7.82
C GLU A 525 -20.67 7.67 6.63
N MET A 526 -20.11 8.76 6.10
CA MET A 526 -19.01 8.62 5.13
C MET A 526 -17.69 8.30 5.85
N GLU A 527 -17.22 7.06 5.74
CA GLU A 527 -15.97 6.58 6.34
C GLU A 527 -14.98 6.13 5.24
N ARG A 528 -13.72 6.55 5.36
CA ARG A 528 -12.62 6.04 4.54
C ARG A 528 -11.95 4.88 5.27
N VAL A 529 -11.91 3.71 4.63
CA VAL A 529 -11.40 2.48 5.23
C VAL A 529 -10.40 1.83 4.28
N THR A 530 -9.25 1.38 4.80
CA THR A 530 -8.29 0.61 4.01
C THR A 530 -8.91 -0.70 3.54
N LEU A 531 -8.50 -1.19 2.35
CA LEU A 531 -9.01 -2.46 1.82
C LEU A 531 -8.58 -3.68 2.64
N VAL A 532 -7.43 -3.56 3.30
CA VAL A 532 -6.87 -4.55 4.23
C VAL A 532 -6.34 -3.80 5.45
N SER A 533 -6.39 -4.41 6.63
CA SER A 533 -5.74 -3.86 7.81
C SER A 533 -4.23 -4.19 7.81
N TYR A 534 -3.43 -3.43 8.57
CA TYR A 534 -2.02 -3.76 8.78
C TYR A 534 -1.87 -5.17 9.44
N SER A 535 -2.83 -5.58 10.26
CA SER A 535 -2.84 -6.90 10.91
C SER A 535 -3.18 -8.04 9.95
N ASP A 536 -4.00 -7.81 8.91
CA ASP A 536 -4.19 -8.77 7.80
C ASP A 536 -2.88 -9.02 7.05
N ILE A 537 -2.08 -7.97 6.84
CA ILE A 537 -0.77 -8.06 6.18
C ILE A 537 0.26 -8.75 7.07
N GLN A 538 0.26 -8.50 8.38
CA GLN A 538 1.13 -9.19 9.35
C GLN A 538 0.79 -10.68 9.49
N SER A 539 -0.50 -11.03 9.43
CA SER A 539 -0.99 -12.41 9.59
C SER A 539 -1.11 -13.20 8.28
N LEU A 540 -0.80 -12.58 7.14
CA LEU A 540 -0.94 -13.18 5.81
C LEU A 540 -0.12 -14.49 5.70
N PRO A 541 -0.72 -15.62 5.29
CA PRO A 541 0.01 -16.88 5.16
C PRO A 541 1.12 -16.84 4.12
N ASP A 542 2.15 -17.68 4.31
CA ASP A 542 3.18 -17.86 3.28
C ASP A 542 2.57 -18.37 1.96
N LEU A 543 3.22 -18.02 0.85
CA LEU A 543 2.71 -18.17 -0.52
C LEU A 543 1.40 -17.40 -0.79
N THR A 544 0.94 -16.53 0.09
CA THR A 544 -0.20 -15.64 -0.16
C THR A 544 0.26 -14.20 -0.32
N CYS A 545 -0.30 -13.47 -1.29
CA CYS A 545 -0.01 -12.06 -1.54
C CYS A 545 -1.26 -11.28 -1.99
N TYR A 546 -1.22 -9.96 -1.83
CA TYR A 546 -2.14 -9.03 -2.47
C TYR A 546 -1.49 -8.46 -3.72
N VAL A 547 -2.12 -8.64 -4.89
CA VAL A 547 -1.62 -8.09 -6.16
C VAL A 547 -2.47 -6.92 -6.60
N THR A 548 -1.82 -5.80 -6.92
CA THR A 548 -2.44 -4.64 -7.56
C THR A 548 -1.99 -4.55 -9.03
N LEU A 549 -2.95 -4.32 -9.92
CA LEU A 549 -2.71 -4.07 -11.34
C LEU A 549 -2.98 -2.58 -11.62
N PRO A 550 -2.27 -1.94 -12.56
CA PRO A 550 -2.50 -0.54 -12.89
C PRO A 550 -3.87 -0.30 -13.54
N GLY A 551 -4.50 0.83 -13.19
CA GLY A 551 -5.84 1.21 -13.68
C GLY A 551 -6.99 0.80 -12.74
N PRO A 552 -8.21 0.63 -13.26
CA PRO A 552 -9.44 0.52 -12.46
C PRO A 552 -9.75 -0.91 -11.97
N TYR A 553 -8.75 -1.80 -11.93
CA TYR A 553 -8.94 -3.18 -11.51
C TYR A 553 -8.85 -3.30 -9.98
N PRO A 554 -9.63 -4.19 -9.33
CA PRO A 554 -9.54 -4.40 -7.90
C PRO A 554 -8.19 -5.02 -7.53
N ALA A 555 -7.75 -4.78 -6.29
CA ALA A 555 -6.69 -5.57 -5.67
C ALA A 555 -7.17 -7.02 -5.54
N VAL A 556 -6.26 -7.98 -5.73
CA VAL A 556 -6.60 -9.41 -5.70
C VAL A 556 -5.79 -10.12 -4.63
N LYS A 557 -6.45 -10.81 -3.71
CA LYS A 557 -5.80 -11.73 -2.78
C LYS A 557 -5.52 -13.05 -3.51
N LEU A 558 -4.25 -13.41 -3.62
CA LEU A 558 -3.78 -14.56 -4.39
C LEU A 558 -3.04 -15.55 -3.49
N ALA A 559 -3.58 -16.77 -3.39
CA ALA A 559 -2.87 -17.92 -2.87
C ALA A 559 -2.07 -18.58 -4.00
N LEU A 560 -0.75 -18.45 -3.96
CA LEU A 560 0.18 -19.13 -4.87
C LEU A 560 0.36 -20.59 -4.43
N LYS A 561 0.63 -21.45 -5.41
CA LYS A 561 1.04 -22.83 -5.17
C LYS A 561 2.54 -22.95 -5.47
N TYR A 562 3.31 -23.47 -4.52
CA TYR A 562 4.71 -23.80 -4.81
C TYR A 562 4.78 -24.82 -5.94
N GLN A 563 5.74 -24.66 -6.84
CA GLN A 563 6.02 -25.59 -7.92
C GLN A 563 7.46 -26.08 -7.78
N GLU A 564 7.63 -27.37 -7.47
CA GLU A 564 8.96 -27.98 -7.53
C GLU A 564 9.47 -27.95 -8.98
N ARG A 565 10.74 -27.63 -9.15
CA ARG A 565 11.39 -27.47 -10.46
C ARG A 565 12.56 -28.44 -10.58
N PRO A 566 12.80 -28.99 -11.79
CA PRO A 566 13.92 -29.90 -12.01
C PRO A 566 15.25 -29.18 -11.74
N LYS A 567 16.16 -29.86 -11.05
CA LYS A 567 17.54 -29.38 -10.83
C LYS A 567 18.35 -29.73 -12.09
N VAL A 568 18.39 -28.81 -13.05
CA VAL A 568 19.01 -29.01 -14.38
C VAL A 568 20.53 -28.83 -14.36
N ALA A 569 21.05 -28.06 -13.40
CA ALA A 569 22.46 -27.74 -13.27
C ALA A 569 22.89 -27.75 -11.79
N PRO A 570 24.19 -27.96 -11.49
CA PRO A 570 24.72 -27.64 -10.16
C PRO A 570 24.56 -26.14 -9.89
N GLU A 571 24.21 -25.79 -8.66
CA GLU A 571 24.05 -24.40 -8.22
C GLU A 571 25.37 -23.62 -8.38
N PHE A 572 26.47 -24.16 -7.87
CA PHE A 572 27.79 -23.55 -7.88
C PHE A 572 28.87 -24.60 -8.18
N ILE A 573 29.88 -24.24 -8.98
CA ILE A 573 31.08 -25.05 -9.21
C ILE A 573 32.29 -24.19 -8.80
N PRO A 574 33.00 -24.47 -7.70
CA PRO A 574 34.15 -23.66 -7.28
C PRO A 574 35.23 -23.55 -8.37
N ARG A 575 35.69 -22.33 -8.66
CA ARG A 575 36.86 -22.10 -9.51
C ARG A 575 38.16 -22.24 -8.73
N GLU A 576 39.14 -22.92 -9.31
CA GLU A 576 40.52 -22.87 -8.83
C GLU A 576 41.09 -21.45 -9.07
N MET A 577 41.51 -20.79 -7.98
CA MET A 577 42.20 -19.49 -8.04
C MET A 577 43.71 -19.70 -7.87
N ASN A 578 44.51 -18.81 -8.49
CA ASN A 578 45.96 -18.85 -8.34
C ASN A 578 46.35 -18.47 -6.90
N GLN A 579 46.74 -19.48 -6.12
CA GLN A 579 46.95 -19.38 -4.69
C GLN A 579 48.18 -18.53 -4.33
N ASP A 580 49.25 -18.59 -5.12
CA ASP A 580 50.46 -17.75 -4.94
C ASP A 580 50.15 -16.27 -5.15
N MET A 581 49.34 -15.98 -6.17
CA MET A 581 48.90 -14.62 -6.47
C MET A 581 47.94 -14.08 -5.42
N GLU A 582 47.01 -14.91 -4.94
CA GLU A 582 46.08 -14.55 -3.86
C GLU A 582 46.81 -14.31 -2.53
N ASN A 583 47.84 -15.11 -2.23
CA ASN A 583 48.71 -14.92 -1.07
C ASN A 583 49.48 -13.59 -1.17
N ARG A 584 50.13 -13.32 -2.31
CA ARG A 584 50.85 -12.07 -2.57
C ARG A 584 49.93 -10.85 -2.43
N LEU A 585 48.75 -10.89 -3.02
CA LEU A 585 47.82 -9.78 -2.98
C LEU A 585 47.23 -9.60 -1.57
N SER A 586 46.94 -10.69 -0.85
CA SER A 586 46.47 -10.61 0.53
C SER A 586 47.51 -9.99 1.47
N LEU A 587 48.81 -10.28 1.28
CA LEU A 587 49.90 -9.61 2.00
C LEU A 587 49.96 -8.11 1.69
N VAL A 588 49.79 -7.73 0.43
CA VAL A 588 49.68 -6.31 0.03
C VAL A 588 48.50 -5.64 0.72
N LEU A 589 47.30 -6.22 0.64
CA LEU A 589 46.08 -5.66 1.22
C LEU A 589 46.23 -5.47 2.73
N ALA A 590 46.77 -6.47 3.44
CA ALA A 590 47.04 -6.37 4.88
C ALA A 590 48.04 -5.24 5.22
N ALA A 591 49.08 -5.05 4.42
CA ALA A 591 50.02 -3.94 4.58
C ALA A 591 49.37 -2.57 4.32
N ARG A 592 48.47 -2.46 3.33
CA ARG A 592 47.71 -1.23 3.04
C ARG A 592 46.65 -0.93 4.09
N GLU A 593 45.98 -1.95 4.64
CA GLU A 593 45.05 -1.78 5.76
C GLU A 593 45.78 -1.37 7.06
N ALA A 594 47.08 -1.68 7.21
CA ALA A 594 47.90 -1.14 8.30
C ALA A 594 48.35 0.31 8.06
N GLU A 595 48.86 0.62 6.85
CA GLU A 595 49.25 1.98 6.42
C GLU A 595 48.07 2.96 6.49
N GLY A 596 46.89 2.55 5.99
CA GLY A 596 45.66 3.35 6.03
C GLY A 596 45.18 3.61 7.46
N ARG A 597 45.32 2.64 8.38
CA ARG A 597 45.01 2.86 9.81
C ARG A 597 45.97 3.85 10.46
N GLN A 598 47.27 3.75 10.18
CA GLN A 598 48.26 4.72 10.67
C GLN A 598 48.01 6.14 10.15
N VAL A 599 47.52 6.28 8.91
CA VAL A 599 47.16 7.59 8.34
C VAL A 599 45.82 8.10 8.90
N ALA A 600 44.83 7.23 9.12
CA ALA A 600 43.57 7.61 9.75
C ALA A 600 43.77 8.18 11.17
N SER A 601 44.65 7.58 11.97
CA SER A 601 45.03 8.11 13.31
C SER A 601 45.76 9.47 13.28
N LEU A 602 46.14 9.98 12.10
CA LEU A 602 46.66 11.36 11.94
C LEU A 602 45.57 12.39 11.59
N PHE A 603 44.33 11.95 11.41
CA PHE A 603 43.16 12.78 11.12
C PHE A 603 42.06 12.70 12.20
N GLU A 604 42.19 11.78 13.16
CA GLU A 604 41.41 11.83 14.40
C GLU A 604 41.95 12.96 15.29
N PRO A 605 41.09 13.80 15.91
CA PRO A 605 41.53 14.85 16.82
C PRO A 605 42.05 14.24 18.12
N ASP A 606 43.19 14.74 18.63
CA ASP A 606 43.81 14.29 19.88
C ASP A 606 42.84 14.39 21.07
N THR A 607 42.17 13.30 21.43
CA THR A 607 41.68 13.12 22.80
C THR A 607 42.89 12.75 23.67
N PRO A 608 43.22 13.53 24.72
CA PRO A 608 44.47 13.35 25.45
C PRO A 608 44.59 11.96 26.07
N ASP A 609 45.76 11.34 25.89
CA ASP A 609 46.11 9.98 26.31
C ASP A 609 45.69 9.67 27.76
N VAL A 610 44.88 8.62 27.92
CA VAL A 610 44.82 7.84 29.16
C VAL A 610 45.64 6.57 28.93
N ALA A 611 46.80 6.50 29.55
CA ALA A 611 47.79 5.45 29.30
C ALA A 611 47.23 4.01 29.54
N PRO A 612 47.60 3.03 28.71
CA PRO A 612 47.11 1.66 28.85
C PRO A 612 47.80 0.96 30.03
N VAL A 613 47.00 0.45 30.98
CA VAL A 613 47.48 -0.48 32.00
C VAL A 613 47.62 -1.87 31.37
N GLU A 614 48.84 -2.43 31.38
CA GLU A 614 49.06 -3.81 30.95
C GLU A 614 48.22 -4.79 31.78
N ASN A 615 47.55 -5.74 31.11
CA ASN A 615 47.14 -6.98 31.76
C ASN A 615 47.33 -8.16 30.80
N LYS A 616 48.42 -8.91 31.01
CA LYS A 616 48.62 -10.24 30.43
C LYS A 616 48.00 -11.29 31.35
N THR A 617 46.92 -11.93 30.92
CA THR A 617 46.74 -13.38 31.19
C THR A 617 45.79 -14.04 30.22
N GLN A 618 45.95 -15.36 30.07
CA GLN A 618 45.24 -16.20 29.11
C GLN A 618 43.79 -16.46 29.53
N ALA A 619 42.95 -16.79 28.56
CA ALA A 619 41.59 -17.23 28.80
C ALA A 619 41.53 -18.72 29.14
N GLU A 620 41.07 -19.05 30.35
CA GLU A 620 40.38 -20.30 30.65
C GLU A 620 38.98 -19.96 31.21
N GLN A 621 37.95 -20.68 30.76
CA GLN A 621 36.63 -20.74 31.39
C GLN A 621 36.72 -21.62 32.67
N PRO A 622 35.75 -21.65 33.64
CA PRO A 622 34.31 -21.35 33.46
C PRO A 622 33.51 -20.77 34.68
N GLN A 623 32.19 -20.62 34.47
CA GLN A 623 31.05 -20.71 35.44
C GLN A 623 30.67 -19.55 36.40
N GLN A 624 29.34 -19.39 36.58
CA GLN A 624 28.62 -18.52 37.56
C GLN A 624 28.55 -19.18 38.95
N PRO A 625 28.33 -18.44 40.07
CA PRO A 625 26.95 -18.29 40.62
C PRO A 625 26.62 -17.05 41.54
N GLN A 626 25.33 -16.66 41.52
CA GLN A 626 24.41 -16.16 42.61
C GLN A 626 24.75 -15.06 43.67
N GLN A 627 23.68 -14.38 44.16
CA GLN A 627 23.59 -13.24 45.11
C GLN A 627 23.71 -13.62 46.61
N PRO A 628 23.89 -12.65 47.56
CA PRO A 628 22.81 -12.34 48.53
C PRO A 628 22.72 -10.91 49.19
N GLN A 629 21.47 -10.46 49.39
CA GLN A 629 20.79 -9.81 50.57
C GLN A 629 21.41 -8.74 51.54
N GLN A 630 20.51 -7.85 52.05
CA GLN A 630 20.59 -7.08 53.32
C GLN A 630 19.19 -6.96 54.03
N PRO A 631 19.08 -6.59 55.34
CA PRO A 631 18.00 -7.08 56.24
C PRO A 631 16.89 -6.08 56.73
N GLN A 632 15.90 -6.59 57.49
CA GLN A 632 14.66 -5.96 58.02
C GLN A 632 14.81 -5.32 59.44
N GLN A 633 13.89 -4.55 60.07
CA GLN A 633 12.47 -4.77 60.54
C GLN A 633 11.98 -3.48 61.31
N PRO A 634 10.77 -3.33 61.95
CA PRO A 634 9.42 -3.93 61.78
C PRO A 634 8.16 -2.97 61.90
N GLN A 635 7.06 -3.24 61.15
CA GLN A 635 5.60 -3.00 61.49
C GLN A 635 5.08 -1.54 61.76
N GLN A 636 3.80 -1.15 61.99
CA GLN A 636 2.40 -1.44 61.51
C GLN A 636 1.46 -0.22 61.92
N PRO A 637 0.08 -0.22 61.96
CA PRO A 637 -0.94 -0.27 60.86
C PRO A 637 -2.09 0.82 60.95
N GLN A 638 -3.09 0.78 60.04
CA GLN A 638 -4.51 1.32 60.06
C GLN A 638 -4.97 2.34 58.97
N GLN A 639 -5.81 1.85 58.03
CA GLN A 639 -7.14 2.33 57.48
C GLN A 639 -7.51 3.82 57.12
N PRO A 640 -8.61 4.11 56.37
CA PRO A 640 -8.60 5.06 55.22
C PRO A 640 -9.59 6.26 55.27
N GLN A 641 -9.49 7.21 54.29
CA GLN A 641 -10.62 8.06 53.82
C GLN A 641 -10.35 8.87 52.50
N GLN A 642 -11.42 9.27 51.80
CA GLN A 642 -11.49 10.23 50.67
C GLN A 642 -11.94 11.64 51.20
N PRO A 643 -12.37 12.62 50.37
CA PRO A 643 -11.66 13.41 49.34
C PRO A 643 -11.82 14.95 49.57
N GLN A 644 -11.09 15.83 48.85
CA GLN A 644 -11.59 17.18 48.47
C GLN A 644 -10.73 17.97 47.46
N GLN A 645 -11.43 18.71 46.58
CA GLN A 645 -11.01 19.85 45.75
C GLN A 645 -11.58 21.15 46.39
N PRO A 646 -11.38 22.37 45.85
CA PRO A 646 -10.23 22.96 45.13
C PRO A 646 -9.89 24.39 45.66
N GLN A 647 -8.79 25.03 45.22
CA GLN A 647 -8.75 26.48 44.92
C GLN A 647 -7.45 26.95 44.23
N GLN A 648 -7.62 27.86 43.27
CA GLN A 648 -6.64 28.69 42.55
C GLN A 648 -6.96 30.17 42.87
N PRO A 649 -6.21 31.18 42.38
CA PRO A 649 -4.75 31.31 42.18
C PRO A 649 -4.22 32.68 42.68
N GLN A 650 -2.91 32.96 42.58
CA GLN A 650 -2.41 34.33 42.36
C GLN A 650 -0.99 34.36 41.80
N GLN A 651 -0.75 35.17 40.75
CA GLN A 651 0.56 35.41 40.14
C GLN A 651 1.32 36.57 40.81
N PRO A 652 2.67 36.59 40.74
CA PRO A 652 3.51 37.66 41.30
C PRO A 652 3.86 38.78 40.29
N GLN A 653 4.55 39.81 40.79
CA GLN A 653 4.87 41.06 40.08
C GLN A 653 6.24 41.06 39.39
N THR A 654 6.27 41.67 38.20
CA THR A 654 7.37 42.41 37.52
C THR A 654 8.78 42.49 38.11
N ALA A 655 9.79 42.30 37.24
CA ALA A 655 11.01 43.11 37.22
C ALA A 655 11.58 43.27 35.80
N VAL A 656 12.29 44.38 35.54
CA VAL A 656 12.73 44.86 34.20
C VAL A 656 14.25 44.67 34.04
N THR A 657 14.75 44.39 32.82
CA THR A 657 16.14 44.73 32.44
C THR A 657 16.25 45.12 30.96
N VAL A 658 17.30 45.88 30.63
CA VAL A 658 17.39 46.83 29.50
C VAL A 658 18.17 46.28 28.29
N THR A 659 17.78 46.75 27.11
CA THR A 659 18.38 46.52 25.79
C THR A 659 19.79 47.11 25.59
N LYS A 660 20.55 46.52 24.66
CA LYS A 660 21.51 47.26 23.81
C LYS A 660 21.44 46.79 22.36
N LYS A 661 21.19 47.73 21.45
CA LYS A 661 21.39 47.57 19.99
C LYS A 661 22.79 48.07 19.61
N SER A 662 23.31 47.54 18.51
CA SER A 662 24.23 48.24 17.61
C SER A 662 23.72 48.06 16.19
N ALA A 663 23.91 49.06 15.34
CA ALA A 663 23.34 49.13 14.00
C ALA A 663 24.38 49.57 12.98
N THR A 664 24.23 49.11 11.73
CA THR A 664 24.75 49.85 10.56
C THR A 664 23.78 49.70 9.39
N VAL A 665 23.86 50.67 8.49
CA VAL A 665 22.88 51.04 7.43
C VAL A 665 23.70 51.04 6.11
N ASN A 666 23.17 50.74 4.90
CA ASN A 666 22.55 51.76 4.04
C ASN A 666 22.00 51.25 2.67
N THR A 667 21.26 52.16 2.02
CA THR A 667 20.96 52.34 0.57
C THR A 667 19.79 51.61 -0.11
N ALA A 668 18.88 52.45 -0.64
CA ALA A 668 17.80 52.20 -1.60
C ALA A 668 18.27 52.67 -3.02
N ALA A 669 17.49 52.74 -4.12
CA ALA A 669 16.05 52.62 -4.38
C ALA A 669 15.78 52.34 -5.88
N ASN A 670 14.63 51.74 -6.24
CA ASN A 670 13.60 52.37 -7.11
C ASN A 670 12.40 51.45 -7.42
N ALA A 671 11.23 52.07 -7.62
CA ALA A 671 9.95 51.43 -7.95
C ALA A 671 9.71 51.43 -9.49
N SER A 672 8.59 50.99 -10.08
CA SER A 672 7.24 50.62 -9.62
C SER A 672 6.47 49.81 -10.70
N ALA A 673 5.54 48.94 -10.31
CA ALA A 673 4.23 48.69 -10.96
C ALA A 673 3.50 47.57 -10.19
N GLY A 674 2.23 47.77 -9.81
CA GLY A 674 1.55 46.90 -8.83
C GLY A 674 0.49 45.95 -9.40
N GLY A 675 0.36 44.81 -8.73
CA GLY A 675 -0.77 43.88 -8.77
C GLY A 675 -0.74 43.10 -7.45
N VAL A 676 -1.87 42.98 -6.76
CA VAL A 676 -1.89 42.47 -5.36
C VAL A 676 -1.78 40.96 -5.33
N GLU A 677 -0.58 40.45 -5.03
CA GLU A 677 -0.40 39.10 -4.47
C GLU A 677 -0.36 39.19 -2.94
N SER A 678 -1.01 38.24 -2.27
CA SER A 678 -0.92 38.08 -0.82
C SER A 678 0.24 37.15 -0.49
N GLU A 679 1.29 37.70 0.11
CA GLU A 679 2.53 36.97 0.42
C GLU A 679 2.29 35.81 1.39
N LEU A 680 2.62 34.61 0.92
CA LEU A 680 2.87 33.42 1.75
C LEU A 680 4.36 33.41 2.11
N GLU A 681 4.75 34.22 3.09
CA GLU A 681 6.11 34.16 3.64
C GLU A 681 6.37 32.82 4.36
N THR A 682 7.33 32.08 3.80
CA THR A 682 8.32 31.23 4.51
C THR A 682 7.90 30.56 5.82
N LYS A 683 7.10 29.48 5.71
CA LYS A 683 6.91 28.49 6.78
C LYS A 683 8.12 27.56 7.00
N ALA A 684 9.33 28.04 6.75
CA ALA A 684 10.58 27.27 6.71
C ALA A 684 11.58 27.66 7.82
N GLU A 685 11.44 28.84 8.43
CA GLU A 685 12.38 29.31 9.48
C GLU A 685 11.90 29.01 10.93
N GLU A 686 10.66 28.54 11.13
CA GLU A 686 10.14 28.14 12.46
C GLU A 686 10.46 26.67 12.85
N ALA A 687 11.15 25.91 12.01
CA ALA A 687 11.21 24.45 12.13
C ALA A 687 12.32 23.89 13.06
N GLU A 688 13.24 24.72 13.58
CA GLU A 688 14.48 24.22 14.21
C GLU A 688 14.92 24.97 15.48
N GLN A 689 13.98 25.51 16.27
CA GLN A 689 14.25 25.98 17.63
C GLN A 689 13.58 25.08 18.66
N LEU A 690 14.40 24.47 19.53
CA LEU A 690 13.92 23.72 20.69
C LEU A 690 13.11 24.63 21.62
N PRO A 691 12.02 24.15 22.24
CA PRO A 691 11.22 24.95 23.16
C PRO A 691 12.08 25.53 24.30
N PRO A 692 11.89 26.80 24.69
CA PRO A 692 12.64 27.39 25.79
C PRO A 692 12.42 26.58 27.07
N GLY A 693 13.53 26.26 27.75
CA GLY A 693 13.54 25.36 28.90
C GLY A 693 13.92 23.91 28.61
N ILE A 694 14.06 23.52 27.34
CA ILE A 694 14.68 22.26 26.91
C ILE A 694 16.13 22.51 26.43
N ASN A 695 17.08 21.66 26.85
CA ASN A 695 18.47 21.72 26.40
C ASN A 695 18.71 20.96 25.07
N GLU A 696 19.90 21.09 24.50
CA GLU A 696 20.27 20.45 23.22
C GLU A 696 20.19 18.90 23.24
N SER A 697 20.21 18.27 24.43
CA SER A 697 20.00 16.83 24.62
C SER A 697 18.52 16.42 24.78
N GLY A 698 17.58 17.36 24.75
CA GLY A 698 16.15 17.09 24.87
C GLY A 698 15.63 16.97 26.33
N GLU A 699 16.46 17.29 27.32
CA GLU A 699 16.07 17.28 28.73
C GLU A 699 15.50 18.64 29.17
N LEU A 700 14.53 18.60 30.07
CA LEU A 700 13.76 19.76 30.52
C LEU A 700 14.45 20.39 31.74
N VAL A 701 15.17 21.49 31.51
CA VAL A 701 16.05 22.15 32.49
C VAL A 701 15.38 23.35 33.16
N ASP A 702 14.44 24.01 32.49
CA ASP A 702 13.60 25.08 33.07
C ASP A 702 12.13 24.82 32.77
N MET A 703 11.41 24.38 33.81
CA MET A 703 10.00 24.01 33.73
C MET A 703 9.08 25.22 33.57
N GLU A 704 9.40 26.37 34.18
CA GLU A 704 8.57 27.58 34.05
C GLU A 704 8.66 28.20 32.65
N ALA A 705 9.85 28.16 32.04
CA ALA A 705 10.04 28.62 30.66
C ALA A 705 9.22 27.76 29.68
N TYR A 706 9.23 26.44 29.87
CA TYR A 706 8.52 25.50 29.02
C TYR A 706 7.00 25.58 29.18
N GLU A 707 6.48 25.71 30.42
CA GLU A 707 5.06 25.87 30.69
C GLU A 707 4.47 27.17 30.11
N ARG A 708 5.23 28.29 30.16
CA ARG A 708 4.81 29.55 29.52
C ARG A 708 4.72 29.42 28.01
N TRP A 709 5.71 28.77 27.39
CA TRP A 709 5.71 28.51 25.94
C TRP A 709 4.53 27.61 25.51
N GLN A 710 4.19 26.58 26.30
CA GLN A 710 2.98 25.79 26.05
C GLN A 710 1.69 26.64 26.15
N ALA A 711 1.56 27.47 27.20
CA ALA A 711 0.39 28.32 27.38
C ALA A 711 0.21 29.37 26.26
N GLU A 712 1.31 29.93 25.75
CA GLU A 712 1.29 30.84 24.60
C GLU A 712 0.89 30.14 23.28
N GLN A 713 1.22 28.85 23.11
CA GLN A 713 0.79 28.03 21.96
C GLN A 713 -0.68 27.58 22.03
N GLU A 714 -1.27 27.43 23.22
CA GLU A 714 -2.68 27.02 23.35
C GLU A 714 -3.68 28.12 22.96
N SER A 715 -3.38 29.38 23.21
CA SER A 715 -4.29 30.51 22.92
C SER A 715 -4.61 30.68 21.42
N PRO A 716 -3.62 30.72 20.49
CA PRO A 716 -3.89 30.71 19.05
C PRO A 716 -4.66 29.47 18.60
N ARG A 717 -4.41 28.31 19.23
CA ARG A 717 -5.04 27.03 18.89
C ARG A 717 -6.52 27.02 19.26
N GLN A 718 -6.87 27.52 20.45
CA GLN A 718 -8.28 27.70 20.85
C GLN A 718 -8.99 28.74 19.97
N GLN A 719 -8.34 29.85 19.60
CA GLN A 719 -8.92 30.83 18.68
C GLN A 719 -9.11 30.27 17.26
N GLN A 720 -8.22 29.40 16.77
CA GLN A 720 -8.41 28.70 15.49
C GLN A 720 -9.55 27.68 15.54
N ILE A 721 -9.74 26.99 16.67
CA ILE A 721 -10.87 26.07 16.88
C ILE A 721 -12.19 26.86 16.87
N GLN A 722 -12.30 27.95 17.63
CA GLN A 722 -13.48 28.82 17.62
C GLN A 722 -13.76 29.40 16.21
N ARG A 723 -12.73 29.89 15.49
CA ARG A 723 -12.92 30.40 14.12
C ARG A 723 -13.37 29.30 13.14
N ARG A 724 -12.97 28.04 13.33
CA ARG A 724 -13.47 26.91 12.53
C ARG A 724 -14.92 26.55 12.87
N GLU A 725 -15.30 26.61 14.14
CA GLU A 725 -16.68 26.38 14.58
C GLU A 725 -17.62 27.48 14.07
N GLU A 726 -17.24 28.76 14.16
CA GLU A 726 -18.03 29.88 13.62
C GLU A 726 -18.21 29.82 12.09
N VAL A 727 -17.18 29.40 11.35
CA VAL A 727 -17.28 29.19 9.90
C VAL A 727 -18.25 28.05 9.56
N ASN A 728 -18.19 26.92 10.28
CA ASN A 728 -19.14 25.81 10.09
C ASN A 728 -20.59 26.21 10.42
N ILE A 729 -20.81 27.02 11.47
CA ILE A 729 -22.14 27.51 11.85
C ILE A 729 -22.73 28.44 10.78
N ASN A 730 -21.91 29.30 10.17
CA ASN A 730 -22.37 30.21 9.11
C ASN A 730 -22.60 29.54 7.75
N ILE A 731 -21.87 28.46 7.44
CA ILE A 731 -22.14 27.61 6.26
C ILE A 731 -23.51 26.91 6.39
N HIS A 732 -23.92 26.52 7.60
CA HIS A 732 -25.24 25.92 7.82
C HIS A 732 -26.41 26.91 7.73
N ARG A 733 -26.21 28.20 8.00
CA ARG A 733 -27.28 29.23 7.87
C ARG A 733 -27.49 29.75 6.46
N SER A 734 -26.46 29.75 5.62
CA SER A 734 -26.48 30.37 4.29
C SER A 734 -27.08 29.51 3.18
N ARG A 735 -27.58 28.31 3.50
CA ARG A 735 -28.09 27.33 2.51
C ARG A 735 -29.60 27.06 2.58
N GLN A 736 -30.36 27.92 3.25
CA GLN A 736 -31.82 27.77 3.41
C GLN A 736 -32.68 28.67 2.50
N ASP A 737 -32.09 29.65 1.82
CA ASP A 737 -32.80 30.56 0.91
C ASP A 737 -32.38 30.34 -0.56
N VAL A 738 -32.95 29.31 -1.21
CA VAL A 738 -32.94 29.18 -2.68
C VAL A 738 -34.35 28.87 -3.18
N VAL A 739 -34.92 29.91 -3.80
CA VAL A 739 -36.23 30.08 -4.44
C VAL A 739 -36.75 28.86 -5.23
N GLU A 740 -38.03 28.54 -5.05
CA GLU A 740 -38.79 27.61 -5.92
C GLU A 740 -39.05 28.24 -7.31
N PRO A 741 -38.99 27.48 -8.42
CA PRO A 741 -39.18 28.02 -9.75
C PRO A 741 -40.67 28.16 -10.11
N GLY A 742 -41.24 29.35 -9.85
CA GLY A 742 -42.55 29.72 -10.38
C GLY A 742 -43.23 30.88 -9.65
N ASP A 743 -42.96 32.11 -10.08
CA ASP A 743 -43.97 33.16 -10.24
C ASP A 743 -43.36 34.32 -11.06
N ASP A 744 -44.04 34.68 -12.15
CA ASP A 744 -43.70 35.83 -13.01
C ASP A 744 -44.16 37.15 -12.36
N PHE A 745 -43.37 38.23 -12.48
CA PHE A 745 -43.77 39.55 -13.02
C PHE A 745 -42.68 40.63 -12.87
#